data_AF-A0A954RMX9-F1
#
_entry.id   AF-A0A954RMX9-F1
#
_cell.length_a   1.000
_cell.length_b   1.000
_cell.length_c   1.000
_cell.angle_alpha   90.00
_cell.angle_beta   90.00
_cell.angle_gamma   90.00
#
_symmetry.space_group_name_H-M   'P 1'
#
loop_
_entity.id
_entity.type
_entity.pdbx_description
1 polymer ?
#
loop_
_entity_poly.entity_id
_entity_poly.type
_entity_poly.pdbx_seq_one_letter_code
_entity_poly.pdbx_strand_id
1 'polypeptide(L)'
;MPRGIGTRGRRIAGFELRKGERSRIAIPARRLLILCFCLVVLIGLVARPSYVNAVDLDEAESRSPTRLSLLRWDNVEGAPYSLGGVTPNFDRKSRLHLVSLAPGQQTIIHLPTGSSLRAVCALGELRPDDLVFWVSNGSGLYRESLNAIGSADGSLIVNADDDGPAVVRVERPASASCAISVSLFVSRRMNGAERASYPCQLVGCEDGVPLCVDGELSLERYQRLSAGQVATIAVTAPARLRIVGRLMYSKLESQSRQAFQIRLSSDRGDREILEVETIAERNHLVAWNDHPLRVGTEEVQYWDVPPGASRVSLECTGDVLLYVAYSVCEPQPRRLATSVLADDGSAASLSIWGIEPNAPANPWAGVRRPLVNVWQQALRSARDNRFADGGVMGWELLRRQAAASPELDDLSTLANRIRNRYTSMRSLWPVAADRTLDLETAYFGLEQLTEPGAVARESVQSEALLDDTLGLLSRGRFAVVPAGETVRYRLPNNSPESQLRIAVDRANVEGVVRMAMQFDDGPPIRLRCLSKDPVSAPRIDVSATELGLIALRCLDQQRSDRTLGGAFALRRDPGRYTEVASSTLNVPGGVSWIRVTNESSCAIRLSLQHRANRDALLTETSFLEFRRRLDVPMLPFVVSGELPDSVVDATALAELLNHYVPLVARFDEERRNFVAGLEPPSDVVNSEMVEADVVTLSSTVDAAIERQDWMAALGPLSQLIKASDEVGRRDAIAKRIETLAALHEDTLVDYELRGRFIYDRDPAVRRMAFRRLLERYSGEQDVDAAIRLVATAVLAEPTAEHLGMLAEMYAHQGDWQAALYAVLALPPDIVPVETALLAAYQAGWWQTFEMILYQSSVPPQTRAFWEGMRLLHAGDLVGARHSFCEGGVQGIEMSAHL
;
A
#
# COMPACT_ATOMS: atom_id res chain seq x y z
N MET A 1 3.26 14.26 58.60
CA MET A 1 1.98 14.44 59.33
C MET A 1 1.10 13.23 59.09
N PRO A 2 0.85 12.35 60.08
CA PRO A 2 -0.14 11.28 59.94
C PRO A 2 -1.29 11.40 60.97
N ARG A 3 -2.52 11.26 60.51
CA ARG A 3 -3.75 10.91 61.24
C ARG A 3 -4.55 10.03 60.27
N GLY A 4 -5.09 8.86 60.58
CA GLY A 4 -5.58 8.31 61.83
C GLY A 4 -7.05 7.92 61.61
N ILE A 5 -7.32 6.65 61.26
CA ILE A 5 -8.66 6.03 61.18
C ILE A 5 -8.41 4.55 61.51
N GLY A 6 -9.01 3.88 62.50
CA GLY A 6 -10.29 4.07 63.18
C GLY A 6 -11.05 2.75 63.09
N THR A 7 -10.64 1.74 63.86
CA THR A 7 -11.28 0.42 63.93
C THR A 7 -12.57 0.48 64.76
N ARG A 8 -13.70 0.05 64.20
CA ARG A 8 -14.95 -0.20 64.95
C ARG A 8 -15.43 -1.62 64.70
N GLY A 9 -15.51 -2.38 65.79
CA GLY A 9 -16.12 -3.70 65.84
C GLY A 9 -17.64 -3.66 65.67
N ARG A 10 -18.18 -4.75 65.13
CA ARG A 10 -19.62 -5.02 65.10
C ARG A 10 -19.94 -6.32 65.83
N ARG A 11 -20.92 -6.19 66.72
CA ARG A 11 -21.51 -7.21 67.58
C ARG A 11 -22.24 -8.28 66.77
N ILE A 12 -22.11 -9.51 67.25
CA ILE A 12 -22.86 -10.70 66.86
C ILE A 12 -24.28 -10.58 67.44
N ALA A 13 -25.30 -10.79 66.60
CA ALA A 13 -26.69 -10.95 67.01
C ALA A 13 -27.13 -12.38 66.67
N GLY A 14 -27.60 -13.11 67.69
CA GLY A 14 -28.07 -14.48 67.59
C GLY A 14 -29.44 -14.57 66.92
N PHE A 15 -29.64 -15.65 66.18
CA PHE A 15 -30.94 -16.08 65.65
C PHE A 15 -31.38 -17.34 66.40
N GLU A 16 -32.48 -17.23 67.14
CA GLU A 16 -33.22 -18.36 67.70
C GLU A 16 -34.05 -19.04 66.60
N LEU A 17 -33.87 -20.35 66.43
CA LEU A 17 -34.74 -21.18 65.59
C LEU A 17 -35.75 -21.92 66.47
N ARG A 18 -37.04 -21.62 66.25
CA ARG A 18 -38.18 -22.33 66.81
C ARG A 18 -38.21 -23.78 66.33
N LYS A 19 -38.26 -24.73 67.26
CA LYS A 19 -38.60 -26.15 67.03
C LYS A 19 -40.08 -26.27 66.68
N GLY A 20 -40.39 -26.68 65.45
CA GLY A 20 -41.71 -27.15 65.04
C GLY A 20 -41.81 -28.68 65.15
N GLU A 21 -42.92 -29.14 65.72
CA GLU A 21 -43.30 -30.54 65.92
C GLU A 21 -43.34 -31.34 64.61
N ARG A 22 -42.83 -32.58 64.66
CA ARG A 22 -42.96 -33.57 63.58
C ARG A 22 -43.89 -34.70 64.03
N SER A 23 -45.10 -34.71 63.50
CA SER A 23 -46.00 -35.87 63.49
C SER A 23 -45.44 -36.96 62.56
N ARG A 24 -45.16 -38.15 63.12
CA ARG A 24 -44.70 -39.33 62.37
C ARG A 24 -45.89 -40.03 61.73
N ILE A 25 -46.00 -39.98 60.40
CA ILE A 25 -46.80 -40.93 59.61
C ILE A 25 -45.84 -41.99 59.11
N ALA A 26 -46.03 -43.23 59.58
CA ALA A 26 -45.24 -44.39 59.16
C ALA A 26 -45.71 -44.84 57.76
N ILE A 27 -44.91 -44.52 56.73
CA ILE A 27 -45.07 -45.10 55.40
C ILE A 27 -44.20 -46.37 55.34
N PRO A 28 -44.74 -47.54 54.94
CA PRO A 28 -43.98 -48.77 54.88
C PRO A 28 -42.80 -48.65 53.91
N ALA A 29 -41.61 -49.01 54.38
CA ALA A 29 -40.31 -48.75 53.74
C ALA A 29 -40.20 -49.17 52.26
N ARG A 30 -41.01 -50.14 51.81
CA ARG A 30 -41.06 -50.55 50.39
C ARG A 30 -41.72 -49.52 49.46
N ARG A 31 -42.70 -48.75 49.93
CA ARG A 31 -43.35 -47.71 49.11
C ARG A 31 -42.51 -46.44 49.04
N LEU A 32 -41.77 -46.11 50.10
CA LEU A 32 -40.85 -44.96 50.10
C LEU A 32 -39.68 -45.15 49.13
N LEU A 33 -39.17 -46.39 49.02
CA LEU A 33 -38.04 -46.69 48.14
C LEU A 33 -38.44 -46.65 46.66
N ILE A 34 -39.64 -47.12 46.32
CA ILE A 34 -40.20 -47.01 44.96
C ILE A 34 -40.56 -45.55 44.64
N LEU A 35 -41.14 -44.79 45.58
CA LEU A 35 -41.45 -43.38 45.35
C LEU A 35 -40.17 -42.53 45.21
N CYS A 36 -39.13 -42.79 46.02
CA CYS A 36 -37.83 -42.14 45.86
C CYS A 36 -37.16 -42.55 44.55
N PHE A 37 -37.23 -43.81 44.14
CA PHE A 37 -36.66 -44.24 42.86
C PHE A 37 -37.41 -43.63 41.67
N CYS A 38 -38.74 -43.61 41.69
CA CYS A 38 -39.55 -42.95 40.67
C CYS A 38 -39.36 -41.43 40.68
N LEU A 39 -39.23 -40.78 41.83
CA LEU A 39 -38.96 -39.33 41.92
C LEU A 39 -37.55 -39.00 41.43
N VAL A 40 -36.54 -39.83 41.72
CA VAL A 40 -35.16 -39.67 41.21
C VAL A 40 -35.12 -39.90 39.70
N VAL A 41 -35.87 -40.87 39.17
CA VAL A 41 -35.99 -41.13 37.74
C VAL A 41 -36.78 -40.02 37.02
N LEU A 42 -37.87 -39.51 37.62
CA LEU A 42 -38.69 -38.44 37.05
C LEU A 42 -37.96 -37.08 37.09
N ILE A 43 -37.23 -36.79 38.17
CA ILE A 43 -36.33 -35.63 38.24
C ILE A 43 -35.19 -35.80 37.24
N GLY A 44 -34.63 -37.00 37.07
CA GLY A 44 -33.60 -37.28 36.06
C GLY A 44 -34.07 -37.19 34.60
N LEU A 45 -35.36 -37.41 34.33
CA LEU A 45 -35.97 -37.33 32.99
C LEU A 45 -36.52 -35.94 32.65
N VAL A 46 -36.99 -35.18 33.64
CA VAL A 46 -37.55 -33.82 33.43
C VAL A 46 -36.48 -32.73 33.63
N ALA A 47 -35.38 -33.02 34.35
CA ALA A 47 -34.25 -32.12 34.52
C ALA A 47 -33.04 -32.51 33.65
N ARG A 48 -33.27 -32.82 32.37
CA ARG A 48 -32.26 -32.59 31.33
C ARG A 48 -32.59 -31.27 30.64
N PRO A 49 -32.15 -30.11 31.16
CA PRO A 49 -31.98 -28.97 30.29
C PRO A 49 -30.96 -29.41 29.23
N SER A 50 -31.34 -29.39 27.96
CA SER A 50 -30.41 -29.43 26.83
C SER A 50 -29.62 -28.12 26.77
N TYR A 51 -29.07 -27.67 27.90
CA TYR A 51 -28.05 -26.63 27.95
C TYR A 51 -26.74 -27.38 27.84
N VAL A 52 -26.35 -27.71 26.62
CA VAL A 52 -24.92 -27.87 26.36
C VAL A 52 -24.33 -26.49 26.63
N ASN A 53 -23.67 -26.31 27.78
CA ASN A 53 -23.00 -25.05 28.04
C ASN A 53 -21.98 -24.85 26.93
N ALA A 54 -22.06 -23.74 26.19
CA ALA A 54 -21.04 -23.38 25.20
C ALA A 54 -19.62 -23.44 25.80
N VAL A 55 -19.51 -23.18 27.12
CA VAL A 55 -18.26 -23.31 27.90
C VAL A 55 -17.74 -24.75 27.98
N ASP A 56 -18.61 -25.77 28.08
CA ASP A 56 -18.20 -27.18 28.18
C ASP A 56 -17.73 -27.74 26.80
N LEU A 57 -18.20 -27.16 25.69
CA LEU A 57 -17.76 -27.51 24.32
C LEU A 57 -16.33 -27.02 24.06
N ASP A 58 -16.04 -25.76 24.40
CA ASP A 58 -14.69 -25.18 24.26
C ASP A 58 -13.68 -25.91 25.17
N GLU A 59 -14.09 -26.29 26.39
CA GLU A 59 -13.23 -27.05 27.31
C GLU A 59 -12.97 -28.49 26.81
N ALA A 60 -13.95 -29.12 26.14
CA ALA A 60 -13.79 -30.43 25.52
C ALA A 60 -12.86 -30.39 24.29
N GLU A 61 -12.98 -29.38 23.43
CA GLU A 61 -12.08 -29.19 22.27
C GLU A 61 -10.65 -28.88 22.71
N SER A 62 -10.46 -28.16 23.82
CA SER A 62 -9.13 -27.86 24.37
C SER A 62 -8.31 -29.08 24.79
N ARG A 63 -8.96 -30.23 25.02
CA ARG A 63 -8.31 -31.49 25.44
C ARG A 63 -7.86 -32.36 24.26
N SER A 64 -8.16 -31.98 23.02
CA SER A 64 -7.73 -32.74 21.84
C SER A 64 -6.25 -32.43 21.50
N PRO A 65 -5.36 -33.45 21.41
CA PRO A 65 -3.94 -33.25 21.15
C PRO A 65 -3.58 -32.84 19.72
N THR A 66 -4.55 -32.82 18.79
CA THR A 66 -4.38 -32.23 17.45
C THR A 66 -4.46 -30.72 17.55
N ARG A 67 -3.29 -30.12 17.85
CA ARG A 67 -3.02 -28.69 18.04
C ARG A 67 -3.25 -27.88 16.76
N LEU A 68 -4.50 -27.65 16.39
CA LEU A 68 -4.92 -26.52 15.56
C LEU A 68 -5.01 -25.27 16.47
N SER A 69 -4.82 -24.08 15.92
CA SER A 69 -5.06 -22.83 16.65
C SER A 69 -6.49 -22.84 17.22
N LEU A 70 -6.63 -23.07 18.52
CA LEU A 70 -7.95 -23.06 19.15
C LEU A 70 -8.44 -21.61 19.16
N LEU A 71 -9.51 -21.36 18.40
CA LEU A 71 -10.27 -20.13 18.50
C LEU A 71 -10.96 -20.13 19.87
N ARG A 72 -10.61 -19.18 20.74
CA ARG A 72 -11.21 -19.03 22.06
C ARG A 72 -12.20 -17.88 22.05
N TRP A 73 -13.33 -18.03 22.74
CA TRP A 73 -14.31 -16.97 22.94
C TRP A 73 -14.24 -16.44 24.37
N ASP A 74 -13.83 -15.18 24.53
CA ASP A 74 -13.76 -14.54 25.84
C ASP A 74 -15.00 -13.67 26.08
N ASN A 75 -15.72 -13.93 27.17
CA ASN A 75 -16.90 -13.14 27.53
C ASN A 75 -16.51 -11.68 27.83
N VAL A 76 -17.26 -10.72 27.28
CA VAL A 76 -17.02 -9.30 27.52
C VAL A 76 -17.51 -8.91 28.90
N GLU A 77 -16.56 -8.82 29.84
CA GLU A 77 -16.88 -8.51 31.24
C GLU A 77 -16.93 -7.01 31.53
N GLY A 78 -16.22 -6.20 30.76
CA GLY A 78 -16.01 -4.77 30.97
C GLY A 78 -14.83 -4.24 30.14
N ALA A 79 -14.10 -3.26 30.67
CA ALA A 79 -12.84 -2.81 30.05
C ALA A 79 -11.80 -3.95 29.99
N PRO A 80 -10.93 -4.02 28.96
CA PRO A 80 -10.71 -3.02 27.92
C PRO A 80 -11.70 -3.10 26.73
N TYR A 81 -12.53 -4.15 26.67
CA TYR A 81 -13.41 -4.44 25.53
C TYR A 81 -14.69 -3.60 25.52
N SER A 82 -15.31 -3.29 26.66
CA SER A 82 -16.48 -2.40 26.70
C SER A 82 -16.05 -0.93 26.68
N LEU A 83 -16.53 -0.18 25.69
CA LEU A 83 -16.20 1.24 25.49
C LEU A 83 -17.28 2.20 25.99
N GLY A 84 -18.55 1.76 26.01
CA GLY A 84 -19.67 2.59 26.42
C GLY A 84 -21.03 1.97 26.13
N GLY A 85 -22.10 2.74 26.41
CA GLY A 85 -23.47 2.27 26.32
C GLY A 85 -23.90 1.45 27.55
N VAL A 86 -24.78 0.47 27.36
CA VAL A 86 -25.21 -0.42 28.45
C VAL A 86 -24.05 -1.33 28.84
N THR A 87 -23.70 -1.32 30.13
CA THR A 87 -22.58 -2.10 30.67
C THR A 87 -22.97 -3.56 30.91
N PRO A 88 -22.06 -4.53 30.66
CA PRO A 88 -22.28 -5.93 31.02
C PRO A 88 -22.42 -6.11 32.54
N ASN A 89 -23.34 -6.98 32.97
CA ASN A 89 -23.54 -7.35 34.37
C ASN A 89 -23.48 -8.87 34.53
N PHE A 90 -22.73 -9.36 35.51
CA PHE A 90 -22.62 -10.80 35.79
C PHE A 90 -23.96 -11.39 36.26
N ASP A 91 -24.48 -12.36 35.52
CA ASP A 91 -25.62 -13.16 35.93
C ASP A 91 -25.17 -14.49 36.54
N ARG A 92 -25.59 -14.74 37.78
CA ARG A 92 -25.18 -15.93 38.54
C ARG A 92 -25.77 -17.23 37.98
N LYS A 93 -26.91 -17.17 37.27
CA LYS A 93 -27.57 -18.37 36.75
C LYS A 93 -26.86 -18.88 35.50
N SER A 94 -26.57 -17.99 34.56
CA SER A 94 -25.83 -18.32 33.34
C SER A 94 -24.31 -18.42 33.57
N ARG A 95 -23.79 -17.80 34.65
CA ARG A 95 -22.36 -17.59 34.89
C ARG A 95 -21.67 -16.79 33.77
N LEU A 96 -22.43 -15.90 33.14
CA LEU A 96 -21.96 -15.03 32.06
C LEU A 96 -22.27 -13.56 32.40
N HIS A 97 -21.47 -12.64 31.87
CA HIS A 97 -21.81 -11.23 31.82
C HIS A 97 -22.84 -11.01 30.70
N LEU A 98 -23.98 -10.42 31.07
CA LEU A 98 -25.11 -10.13 30.21
C LEU A 98 -25.28 -8.62 30.04
N VAL A 99 -25.60 -8.20 28.83
CA VAL A 99 -26.03 -6.85 28.48
C VAL A 99 -27.53 -6.91 28.20
N SER A 100 -28.33 -6.13 28.94
CA SER A 100 -29.78 -6.03 28.72
C SER A 100 -30.10 -4.78 27.91
N LEU A 101 -30.43 -4.95 26.62
CA LEU A 101 -30.70 -3.87 25.69
C LEU A 101 -32.20 -3.67 25.51
N ALA A 102 -32.74 -2.55 26.00
CA ALA A 102 -34.09 -2.09 25.65
C ALA A 102 -34.14 -1.56 24.20
N PRO A 103 -35.33 -1.45 23.57
CA PRO A 103 -35.46 -0.86 22.24
C PRO A 103 -34.77 0.52 22.12
N GLY A 104 -33.89 0.67 21.14
CA GLY A 104 -33.07 1.87 20.91
C GLY A 104 -31.82 1.99 21.79
N GLN A 105 -31.60 1.08 22.73
CA GLN A 105 -30.34 1.04 23.50
C GLN A 105 -29.25 0.29 22.73
N GLN A 106 -28.01 0.65 23.05
CA GLN A 106 -26.82 0.06 22.46
C GLN A 106 -25.72 -0.19 23.50
N THR A 107 -24.79 -1.06 23.17
CA THR A 107 -23.49 -1.21 23.83
C THR A 107 -22.38 -1.13 22.79
N ILE A 108 -21.21 -0.62 23.19
CA ILE A 108 -20.07 -0.36 22.30
C ILE A 108 -18.91 -1.24 22.72
N ILE A 109 -18.40 -2.03 21.78
CA ILE A 109 -17.37 -3.04 22.00
C ILE A 109 -16.14 -2.72 21.15
N HIS A 110 -14.96 -2.82 21.76
CA HIS A 110 -13.66 -2.76 21.11
C HIS A 110 -13.25 -4.16 20.69
N LEU A 111 -13.09 -4.39 19.40
CA LEU A 111 -12.57 -5.62 18.83
C LEU A 111 -11.09 -5.47 18.51
N PRO A 112 -10.23 -6.39 18.99
CA PRO A 112 -8.86 -6.51 18.51
C PRO A 112 -8.79 -6.78 17.00
N THR A 113 -7.62 -6.56 16.41
CA THR A 113 -7.37 -6.95 15.01
C THR A 113 -7.58 -8.44 14.79
N GLY A 114 -8.29 -8.80 13.71
CA GLY A 114 -8.54 -10.20 13.34
C GLY A 114 -9.53 -10.94 14.25
N SER A 115 -10.14 -10.26 15.22
CA SER A 115 -11.17 -10.81 16.10
C SER A 115 -12.57 -10.68 15.52
N SER A 116 -13.47 -11.49 16.05
CA SER A 116 -14.90 -11.50 15.77
C SER A 116 -15.66 -11.22 17.06
N LEU A 117 -16.83 -10.59 16.95
CA LEU A 117 -17.81 -10.48 18.01
C LEU A 117 -18.86 -11.58 17.85
N ARG A 118 -19.20 -12.25 18.94
CA ARG A 118 -20.30 -13.21 18.99
C ARG A 118 -21.32 -12.77 20.04
N ALA A 119 -22.59 -12.72 19.66
CA ALA A 119 -23.71 -12.45 20.54
C ALA A 119 -24.53 -13.71 20.76
N VAL A 120 -24.82 -14.03 22.03
CA VAL A 120 -25.62 -15.20 22.44
C VAL A 120 -26.77 -14.72 23.32
N CYS A 121 -28.01 -15.11 23.03
CA CYS A 121 -29.12 -14.79 23.92
C CYS A 121 -29.14 -15.71 25.15
N ALA A 122 -29.36 -15.14 26.33
CA ALA A 122 -29.38 -15.91 27.57
C ALA A 122 -30.59 -16.86 27.71
N LEU A 123 -31.67 -16.61 26.97
CA LEU A 123 -32.97 -17.29 27.12
C LEU A 123 -33.51 -17.90 25.82
N GLY A 124 -32.70 -18.01 24.75
CA GLY A 124 -33.15 -18.56 23.47
C GLY A 124 -32.17 -18.32 22.32
N GLU A 125 -32.67 -18.44 21.09
CA GLU A 125 -31.93 -18.15 19.87
C GLU A 125 -32.10 -16.68 19.47
N LEU A 126 -31.06 -16.09 18.86
CA LEU A 126 -31.13 -14.75 18.27
C LEU A 126 -31.55 -14.83 16.81
N ARG A 127 -32.53 -14.01 16.43
CA ARG A 127 -32.87 -13.76 15.02
C ARG A 127 -31.99 -12.65 14.46
N PRO A 128 -31.70 -12.63 13.16
CA PRO A 128 -30.93 -11.54 12.54
C PRO A 128 -31.51 -10.14 12.82
N ASP A 129 -32.85 -10.02 12.89
CA ASP A 129 -33.52 -8.74 13.16
C ASP A 129 -33.54 -8.36 14.66
N ASP A 130 -33.05 -9.21 15.55
CA ASP A 130 -33.07 -8.91 17.00
C ASP A 130 -32.03 -7.85 17.39
N LEU A 131 -30.94 -7.76 16.64
CA LEU A 131 -29.83 -6.84 16.90
C LEU A 131 -29.33 -6.25 15.59
N VAL A 132 -28.93 -4.98 15.61
CA VAL A 132 -28.23 -4.31 14.53
C VAL A 132 -26.78 -4.11 14.95
N PHE A 133 -25.86 -4.50 14.08
CA PHE A 133 -24.43 -4.36 14.30
C PHE A 133 -23.87 -3.28 13.42
N TRP A 134 -23.20 -2.30 14.03
CA TRP A 134 -22.50 -1.23 13.33
C TRP A 134 -21.00 -1.36 13.56
N VAL A 135 -20.20 -1.42 12.51
CA VAL A 135 -18.74 -1.56 12.58
C VAL A 135 -18.07 -0.26 12.14
N SER A 136 -17.06 0.19 12.86
CA SER A 136 -16.24 1.36 12.53
C SER A 136 -14.77 1.11 12.87
N ASN A 137 -13.86 1.78 12.17
CA ASN A 137 -12.43 1.82 12.49
C ASN A 137 -12.09 2.88 13.57
N GLY A 138 -13.11 3.43 14.25
CA GLY A 138 -12.96 4.45 15.29
C GLY A 138 -13.11 5.90 14.80
N SER A 139 -13.10 6.13 13.48
CA SER A 139 -13.18 7.48 12.91
C SER A 139 -14.58 8.15 12.98
N GLY A 140 -15.59 7.42 13.47
CA GLY A 140 -16.96 7.90 13.56
C GLY A 140 -17.86 7.57 12.36
N LEU A 141 -17.34 6.92 11.31
CA LEU A 141 -18.15 6.36 10.23
C LEU A 141 -18.41 4.88 10.50
N TYR A 142 -19.69 4.56 10.68
CA TYR A 142 -20.18 3.22 10.96
C TYR A 142 -20.85 2.64 9.73
N ARG A 143 -20.61 1.36 9.45
CA ARG A 143 -21.34 0.58 8.46
C ARG A 143 -22.21 -0.47 9.14
N GLU A 144 -23.41 -0.68 8.62
CA GLU A 144 -24.27 -1.79 9.05
C GLU A 144 -23.65 -3.11 8.57
N SER A 145 -23.35 -4.02 9.50
CA SER A 145 -22.85 -5.35 9.14
C SER A 145 -24.04 -6.24 8.77
N LEU A 146 -24.18 -6.50 7.48
CA LEU A 146 -25.18 -7.44 6.95
C LEU A 146 -24.80 -8.92 7.19
N ASN A 147 -23.59 -9.16 7.71
CA ASN A 147 -22.96 -10.46 7.83
C ASN A 147 -23.13 -11.10 9.21
N ALA A 148 -24.20 -10.79 9.95
CA ALA A 148 -24.54 -11.52 11.16
C ALA A 148 -24.97 -12.95 10.79
N ILE A 149 -24.00 -13.86 10.65
CA ILE A 149 -24.27 -15.26 10.30
C ILE A 149 -24.87 -15.92 11.53
N GLY A 150 -26.08 -16.45 11.39
CA GLY A 150 -26.65 -17.37 12.36
C GLY A 150 -25.79 -18.63 12.41
N SER A 151 -25.13 -18.88 13.53
CA SER A 151 -24.47 -20.16 13.78
C SER A 151 -25.51 -21.25 14.01
N ALA A 152 -25.10 -22.51 13.92
CA ALA A 152 -25.98 -23.66 14.18
C ALA A 152 -26.59 -23.67 15.59
N ASP A 153 -26.02 -22.91 16.53
CA ASP A 153 -26.51 -22.73 17.91
C ASP A 153 -27.29 -21.43 18.14
N GLY A 154 -27.71 -20.74 17.07
CA GLY A 154 -28.57 -19.55 17.15
C GLY A 154 -27.87 -18.30 17.68
N SER A 155 -26.54 -18.26 17.65
CA SER A 155 -25.75 -17.06 17.94
C SER A 155 -25.54 -16.21 16.69
N LEU A 156 -25.28 -14.92 16.86
CA LEU A 156 -24.94 -14.01 15.77
C LEU A 156 -23.44 -13.67 15.85
N ILE A 157 -22.73 -13.80 14.73
CA ILE A 157 -21.30 -13.52 14.65
C ILE A 157 -21.06 -12.35 13.68
N VAL A 158 -20.25 -11.39 14.10
CA VAL A 158 -19.79 -10.25 13.30
C VAL A 158 -18.28 -10.23 13.27
N ASN A 159 -17.71 -10.15 12.07
CA ASN A 159 -16.27 -9.98 11.90
C ASN A 159 -15.93 -8.50 11.80
N ALA A 160 -14.77 -8.10 12.32
CA ALA A 160 -14.18 -6.84 11.88
C ALA A 160 -13.79 -7.03 10.40
N ASP A 161 -14.42 -6.31 9.46
CA ASP A 161 -14.03 -6.44 8.05
C ASP A 161 -12.77 -5.62 7.69
N ASP A 162 -12.15 -4.96 8.67
CA ASP A 162 -10.95 -4.13 8.52
C ASP A 162 -9.69 -4.84 9.05
N ASP A 163 -8.55 -4.53 8.46
CA ASP A 163 -7.22 -5.07 8.80
C ASP A 163 -6.61 -4.49 10.10
N GLY A 164 -7.45 -4.02 11.02
CA GLY A 164 -7.03 -3.39 12.28
C GLY A 164 -8.10 -3.50 13.37
N PRO A 165 -7.88 -2.90 14.54
CA PRO A 165 -8.87 -2.90 15.61
C PRO A 165 -10.14 -2.17 15.16
N ALA A 166 -11.28 -2.60 15.67
CA ALA A 166 -12.57 -2.08 15.26
C ALA A 166 -13.46 -1.77 16.47
N VAL A 167 -14.40 -0.87 16.27
CA VAL A 167 -15.47 -0.55 17.21
C VAL A 167 -16.76 -1.14 16.66
N VAL A 168 -17.41 -1.99 17.46
CA VAL A 168 -18.70 -2.57 17.13
C VAL A 168 -19.77 -2.03 18.07
N ARG A 169 -20.81 -1.43 17.52
CA ARG A 169 -22.01 -1.09 18.29
C ARG A 169 -23.06 -2.15 18.07
N VAL A 170 -23.52 -2.72 19.17
CA VAL A 170 -24.61 -3.69 19.21
C VAL A 170 -25.85 -2.94 19.68
N GLU A 171 -26.82 -2.77 18.80
CA GLU A 171 -28.03 -1.98 19.03
C GLU A 171 -29.28 -2.87 18.97
N ARG A 172 -30.22 -2.69 19.90
CA ARG A 172 -31.55 -3.27 19.80
C ARG A 172 -32.42 -2.30 18.97
N PRO A 173 -33.03 -2.72 17.85
CA PRO A 173 -33.86 -1.83 17.04
C PRO A 173 -34.91 -1.09 17.85
N ALA A 174 -35.11 0.20 17.57
CA ALA A 174 -36.14 1.00 18.22
C ALA A 174 -37.56 0.46 17.94
N SER A 175 -37.74 -0.28 16.84
CA SER A 175 -38.99 -0.96 16.47
C SER A 175 -39.28 -2.23 17.28
N ALA A 176 -38.33 -2.72 18.08
CA ALA A 176 -38.52 -3.91 18.88
C ALA A 176 -39.55 -3.69 20.01
N SER A 177 -40.34 -4.71 20.32
CA SER A 177 -41.41 -4.63 21.32
C SER A 177 -40.92 -4.80 22.77
N CYS A 178 -39.74 -5.37 22.97
CA CYS A 178 -39.20 -5.66 24.30
C CYS A 178 -37.68 -5.64 24.33
N ALA A 179 -37.13 -5.55 25.56
CA ALA A 179 -35.71 -5.68 25.81
C ALA A 179 -35.22 -7.11 25.55
N ILE A 180 -33.93 -7.25 25.26
CA ILE A 180 -33.25 -8.52 25.08
C ILE A 180 -32.01 -8.58 25.97
N SER A 181 -31.74 -9.75 26.57
CA SER A 181 -30.53 -9.99 27.36
C SER A 181 -29.58 -10.89 26.60
N VAL A 182 -28.41 -10.36 26.27
CA VAL A 182 -27.40 -11.04 25.45
C VAL A 182 -26.06 -11.06 26.15
N SER A 183 -25.32 -12.15 25.97
CA SER A 183 -23.91 -12.25 26.33
C SER A 183 -23.07 -11.99 25.08
N LEU A 184 -22.02 -11.19 25.21
CA LEU A 184 -21.11 -10.84 24.12
C LEU A 184 -19.76 -11.52 24.35
N PHE A 185 -19.16 -12.03 23.29
CA PHE A 185 -17.87 -12.69 23.32
C PHE A 185 -16.97 -12.14 22.22
N VAL A 186 -15.70 -11.91 22.55
CA VAL A 186 -14.66 -11.53 21.60
C VAL A 186 -13.83 -12.77 21.29
N SER A 187 -13.62 -13.07 20.02
CA SER A 187 -12.73 -14.17 19.66
C SER A 187 -11.27 -13.78 19.88
N ARG A 188 -10.48 -14.71 20.38
CA ARG A 188 -9.03 -14.59 20.50
C ARG A 188 -8.41 -15.84 19.89
N ARG A 189 -7.52 -15.64 18.93
CA ARG A 189 -6.65 -16.72 18.46
C ARG A 189 -5.53 -16.88 19.47
N MET A 190 -5.36 -18.09 19.98
CA MET A 190 -4.17 -18.40 20.75
C MET A 190 -3.04 -18.65 19.77
N ASN A 191 -2.13 -17.68 19.64
CA ASN A 191 -0.93 -17.83 18.83
C ASN A 191 -0.15 -19.06 19.32
N GLY A 192 -0.20 -20.15 18.56
CA GLY A 192 0.61 -21.34 18.85
C GLY A 192 2.11 -21.03 18.86
N ALA A 193 2.51 -19.95 18.18
CA ALA A 193 3.88 -19.46 18.07
C ALA A 193 4.46 -18.96 19.40
N GLU A 194 3.68 -18.36 20.32
CA GLU A 194 4.19 -17.99 21.66
C GLU A 194 4.56 -19.22 22.50
N ARG A 195 4.10 -20.42 22.11
CA ARG A 195 4.53 -21.71 22.70
C ARG A 195 5.57 -22.45 21.85
N ALA A 196 6.00 -21.88 20.74
CA ALA A 196 7.15 -22.33 19.98
C ALA A 196 8.41 -21.56 20.41
N SER A 197 8.61 -21.38 21.73
CA SER A 197 9.96 -21.20 22.25
C SER A 197 10.80 -22.32 21.63
N TYR A 198 11.91 -21.98 20.97
CA TYR A 198 12.94 -22.98 20.67
C TYR A 198 13.15 -23.75 21.97
N PRO A 199 12.81 -25.05 22.05
CA PRO A 199 13.04 -25.80 23.28
C PRO A 199 14.56 -25.95 23.55
N CYS A 200 15.38 -25.44 22.64
CA CYS A 200 16.82 -25.53 22.61
C CYS A 200 17.44 -24.14 22.81
N GLN A 201 18.55 -24.12 23.54
CA GLN A 201 19.35 -22.93 23.76
C GLN A 201 19.85 -22.40 22.41
N LEU A 202 19.51 -21.15 22.11
CA LEU A 202 20.06 -20.41 20.98
C LEU A 202 21.49 -19.98 21.34
N VAL A 203 22.46 -20.34 20.51
CA VAL A 203 23.84 -19.85 20.63
C VAL A 203 23.94 -18.62 19.73
N GLY A 204 24.03 -17.44 20.34
CA GLY A 204 24.25 -16.17 19.62
C GLY A 204 25.74 -15.94 19.34
N CYS A 205 26.04 -15.14 18.33
CA CYS A 205 27.41 -14.65 18.12
C CYS A 205 27.83 -13.75 19.30
N GLU A 206 29.01 -14.00 19.90
CA GLU A 206 29.50 -13.24 21.06
C GLU A 206 29.94 -11.82 20.68
N ASP A 207 30.39 -11.65 19.43
CA ASP A 207 30.91 -10.42 18.84
C ASP A 207 29.77 -9.49 18.38
N GLY A 208 29.07 -8.87 19.33
CA GLY A 208 28.06 -7.86 19.06
C GLY A 208 27.91 -6.86 20.21
N VAL A 209 27.05 -5.86 20.02
CA VAL A 209 26.71 -4.85 21.02
C VAL A 209 25.20 -4.89 21.26
N PRO A 210 24.71 -4.86 22.51
CA PRO A 210 23.28 -4.73 22.76
C PRO A 210 22.75 -3.40 22.23
N LEU A 211 21.52 -3.40 21.73
CA LEU A 211 20.81 -2.16 21.40
C LEU A 211 20.16 -1.62 22.66
N CYS A 212 20.09 -0.31 22.79
CA CYS A 212 19.25 0.35 23.79
C CYS A 212 17.93 0.71 23.11
N VAL A 213 16.82 0.16 23.58
CA VAL A 213 15.46 0.35 23.04
C VAL A 213 14.64 0.99 24.14
N ASP A 214 14.21 2.23 23.94
CA ASP A 214 13.47 3.04 24.94
C ASP A 214 14.17 3.13 26.31
N GLY A 215 15.51 3.11 26.31
CA GLY A 215 16.33 3.15 27.53
C GLY A 215 16.67 1.78 28.13
N GLU A 216 16.13 0.68 27.58
CA GLU A 216 16.41 -0.68 28.03
C GLU A 216 17.38 -1.40 27.10
N LEU A 217 18.39 -2.08 27.66
CA LEU A 217 19.34 -2.86 26.86
C LEU A 217 18.72 -4.18 26.39
N SER A 218 18.79 -4.45 25.10
CA SER A 218 18.39 -5.73 24.49
C SER A 218 19.26 -6.87 25.01
N LEU A 219 18.67 -8.06 25.09
CA LEU A 219 19.42 -9.28 25.41
C LEU A 219 20.27 -9.72 24.21
N GLU A 220 19.76 -9.51 23.00
CA GLU A 220 20.46 -9.76 21.73
C GLU A 220 21.63 -8.80 21.55
N ARG A 221 22.73 -9.32 21.00
CA ARG A 221 23.94 -8.56 20.66
C ARG A 221 24.05 -8.46 19.15
N TYR A 222 23.98 -7.23 18.64
CA TYR A 222 23.95 -6.96 17.20
C TYR A 222 25.34 -6.59 16.68
N GLN A 223 25.66 -7.08 15.48
CA GLN A 223 26.82 -6.70 14.71
C GLN A 223 26.39 -5.88 13.48
N ARG A 224 27.11 -4.81 13.16
CA ARG A 224 26.89 -4.10 11.89
C ARG A 224 27.54 -4.86 10.74
N LEU A 225 26.74 -5.14 9.72
CA LEU A 225 27.18 -5.66 8.43
C LEU A 225 26.93 -4.59 7.37
N SER A 226 27.99 -4.08 6.74
CA SER A 226 27.86 -3.06 5.69
C SER A 226 27.35 -3.68 4.39
N ALA A 227 26.74 -2.89 3.51
CA ALA A 227 26.30 -3.36 2.19
C ALA A 227 27.46 -4.00 1.40
N GLY A 228 27.27 -5.23 0.90
CA GLY A 228 28.26 -6.03 0.17
C GLY A 228 29.35 -6.66 1.05
N GLN A 229 29.37 -6.38 2.35
CA GLN A 229 30.29 -7.04 3.28
C GLN A 229 29.81 -8.47 3.55
N VAL A 230 30.74 -9.43 3.54
CA VAL A 230 30.46 -10.84 3.83
C VAL A 230 30.86 -11.15 5.27
N ALA A 231 29.89 -11.59 6.08
CA ALA A 231 30.13 -12.20 7.39
C ALA A 231 30.20 -13.72 7.26
N THR A 232 31.04 -14.38 8.07
CA THR A 232 31.12 -15.85 8.10
C THR A 232 30.86 -16.35 9.52
N ILE A 233 29.98 -17.34 9.64
CA ILE A 233 29.58 -17.95 10.91
C ILE A 233 29.90 -19.43 10.86
N ALA A 234 30.58 -19.93 11.89
CA ALA A 234 30.79 -21.36 12.09
C ALA A 234 29.51 -21.99 12.65
N VAL A 235 29.05 -23.07 12.03
CA VAL A 235 27.80 -23.74 12.40
C VAL A 235 28.01 -25.24 12.55
N THR A 236 27.28 -25.88 13.46
CA THR A 236 27.25 -27.33 13.60
C THR A 236 25.99 -27.86 12.93
N ALA A 237 26.07 -28.17 11.64
CA ALA A 237 24.91 -28.64 10.88
C ALA A 237 24.55 -30.12 11.15
N PRO A 238 23.27 -30.54 11.01
CA PRO A 238 22.13 -29.72 10.62
C PRO A 238 21.74 -28.74 11.72
N ALA A 239 21.47 -27.50 11.32
CA ALA A 239 21.11 -26.43 12.24
C ALA A 239 20.09 -25.52 11.58
N ARG A 240 19.28 -24.84 12.38
CA ARG A 240 18.40 -23.76 11.90
C ARG A 240 18.92 -22.44 12.42
N LEU A 241 19.21 -21.51 11.50
CA LEU A 241 19.56 -20.14 11.84
C LEU A 241 18.29 -19.32 12.09
N ARG A 242 18.29 -18.54 13.16
CA ARG A 242 17.42 -17.39 13.38
C ARG A 242 18.26 -16.15 13.07
N ILE A 243 17.87 -15.43 12.03
CA ILE A 243 18.54 -14.22 11.55
C ILE A 243 17.62 -13.05 11.88
N VAL A 244 18.06 -12.14 12.73
CA VAL A 244 17.33 -10.95 13.13
C VAL A 244 18.06 -9.74 12.57
N GLY A 245 17.39 -8.97 11.72
CA GLY A 245 17.97 -7.82 11.03
C GLY A 245 17.21 -6.54 11.33
N ARG A 246 17.95 -5.44 11.50
CA ARG A 246 17.43 -4.07 11.45
C ARG A 246 18.25 -3.27 10.44
N LEU A 247 17.60 -2.78 9.38
CA LEU A 247 18.26 -1.96 8.36
C LEU A 247 18.68 -0.61 8.95
N MET A 248 19.90 -0.16 8.72
CA MET A 248 20.37 1.18 9.11
C MET A 248 20.05 2.16 7.99
N TYR A 249 19.19 3.14 8.26
CA TYR A 249 18.80 4.13 7.26
C TYR A 249 19.89 5.21 7.15
N SER A 250 20.44 5.41 5.95
CA SER A 250 21.33 6.55 5.63
C SER A 250 20.66 7.87 6.01
N LYS A 251 21.39 8.87 6.50
CA LYS A 251 20.81 10.19 6.85
C LYS A 251 20.13 10.90 5.68
N LEU A 252 20.57 10.60 4.45
CA LEU A 252 20.03 11.15 3.21
C LEU A 252 18.80 10.38 2.70
N GLU A 253 18.49 9.22 3.28
CA GLU A 253 17.32 8.47 2.84
C GLU A 253 16.03 9.20 3.24
N SER A 254 15.18 9.43 2.26
CA SER A 254 13.88 10.10 2.43
C SER A 254 12.72 9.13 2.57
N GLN A 255 12.86 7.89 2.09
CA GLN A 255 11.79 6.89 2.13
C GLN A 255 11.82 6.12 3.45
N SER A 256 10.69 6.04 4.14
CA SER A 256 10.59 5.29 5.39
C SER A 256 10.49 3.79 5.18
N ARG A 257 10.39 3.30 3.95
CA ARG A 257 10.31 1.88 3.66
C ARG A 257 11.33 1.47 2.63
N GLN A 258 12.13 0.47 2.99
CA GLN A 258 13.18 -0.04 2.14
C GLN A 258 13.15 -1.57 2.09
N ALA A 259 13.60 -2.09 0.95
CA ALA A 259 13.86 -3.50 0.78
C ALA A 259 15.37 -3.74 0.68
N PHE A 260 15.83 -4.85 1.26
CA PHE A 260 17.20 -5.33 1.15
C PHE A 260 17.19 -6.86 1.06
N GLN A 261 18.29 -7.43 0.58
CA GLN A 261 18.46 -8.87 0.48
C GLN A 261 19.50 -9.33 1.49
N ILE A 262 19.27 -10.49 2.11
CA ILE A 262 20.29 -11.24 2.86
C ILE A 262 20.60 -12.49 2.03
N ARG A 263 21.82 -12.56 1.53
CA ARG A 263 22.32 -13.67 0.73
C ARG A 263 23.07 -14.61 1.65
N LEU A 264 22.59 -15.84 1.69
CA LEU A 264 23.15 -16.91 2.48
C LEU A 264 23.86 -17.87 1.54
N SER A 265 25.08 -18.26 1.88
CA SER A 265 25.72 -19.38 1.20
C SER A 265 26.51 -20.29 2.12
N SER A 266 26.42 -21.60 1.89
CA SER A 266 27.18 -22.61 2.63
C SER A 266 28.51 -22.92 1.93
N ASP A 267 29.45 -23.48 2.68
CA ASP A 267 30.68 -24.09 2.14
C ASP A 267 30.42 -25.29 1.21
N ARG A 268 29.18 -25.79 1.16
CA ARG A 268 28.73 -26.83 0.22
C ARG A 268 28.15 -26.28 -1.08
N GLY A 269 28.03 -24.96 -1.20
CA GLY A 269 27.48 -24.29 -2.39
C GLY A 269 25.97 -24.10 -2.36
N ASP A 270 25.29 -24.44 -1.26
CA ASP A 270 23.88 -24.07 -1.08
C ASP A 270 23.76 -22.56 -1.02
N ARG A 271 22.76 -22.00 -1.69
CA ARG A 271 22.53 -20.55 -1.74
C ARG A 271 21.06 -20.24 -1.51
N GLU A 272 20.81 -19.21 -0.72
CA GLU A 272 19.48 -18.68 -0.51
C GLU A 272 19.51 -17.16 -0.46
N ILE A 273 18.48 -16.54 -1.02
CA ILE A 273 18.29 -15.10 -0.98
C ILE A 273 17.02 -14.83 -0.18
N LEU A 274 17.18 -14.22 0.99
CA LEU A 274 16.07 -13.75 1.79
C LEU A 274 15.77 -12.31 1.37
N GLU A 275 14.58 -12.08 0.81
CA GLU A 275 14.08 -10.74 0.52
C GLU A 275 13.43 -10.17 1.77
N VAL A 276 13.99 -9.08 2.30
CA VAL A 276 13.52 -8.43 3.51
C VAL A 276 13.02 -7.03 3.18
N GLU A 277 11.82 -6.70 3.65
CA GLU A 277 11.25 -5.36 3.57
C GLU A 277 10.99 -4.87 4.98
N THR A 278 11.44 -3.66 5.29
CA THR A 278 11.32 -3.05 6.62
C THR A 278 10.86 -1.61 6.50
N ILE A 279 10.19 -1.12 7.54
CA ILE A 279 9.86 0.30 7.70
C ILE A 279 10.75 0.91 8.77
N ALA A 280 11.04 2.20 8.68
CA ALA A 280 11.76 2.91 9.72
C ALA A 280 11.04 2.75 11.07
N GLU A 281 11.80 2.41 12.09
CA GLU A 281 11.31 2.29 13.46
C GLU A 281 10.78 3.64 13.93
N ARG A 282 9.51 3.65 14.32
CA ARG A 282 8.80 4.84 14.80
C ARG A 282 8.27 4.65 16.21
N ASN A 283 8.16 3.40 16.66
CA ASN A 283 7.54 3.07 17.94
C ASN A 283 8.54 3.04 19.08
N HIS A 284 9.83 2.95 18.74
CA HIS A 284 10.91 2.78 19.70
C HIS A 284 12.07 3.71 19.36
N LEU A 285 12.63 4.36 20.39
CA LEU A 285 13.92 5.02 20.27
C LEU A 285 15.01 3.95 20.37
N VAL A 286 15.68 3.67 19.25
CA VAL A 286 16.78 2.71 19.20
C VAL A 286 18.12 3.44 19.22
N ALA A 287 19.02 3.02 20.09
CA ALA A 287 20.39 3.50 20.16
C ALA A 287 21.39 2.34 20.12
N TRP A 288 22.56 2.60 19.54
CA TRP A 288 23.68 1.67 19.44
C TRP A 288 24.93 2.37 19.97
N ASN A 289 25.60 1.77 20.97
CA ASN A 289 26.68 2.44 21.71
C ASN A 289 26.27 3.83 22.22
N ASP A 290 25.09 3.94 22.85
CA ASP A 290 24.52 5.20 23.38
C ASP A 290 24.25 6.31 22.34
N HIS A 291 24.37 6.00 21.04
CA HIS A 291 24.02 6.92 19.97
C HIS A 291 22.68 6.54 19.35
N PRO A 292 21.67 7.44 19.36
CA PRO A 292 20.41 7.22 18.66
C PRO A 292 20.66 6.90 17.18
N LEU A 293 20.03 5.84 16.70
CA LEU A 293 20.11 5.41 15.32
C LEU A 293 18.73 5.40 14.68
N ARG A 294 18.71 5.76 13.41
CA ARG A 294 17.56 5.50 12.55
C ARG A 294 17.69 4.12 11.94
N VAL A 295 16.91 3.19 12.47
CA VAL A 295 16.90 1.80 12.01
C VAL A 295 15.52 1.40 11.52
N GLY A 296 15.44 0.29 10.81
CA GLY A 296 14.18 -0.37 10.48
C GLY A 296 13.59 -1.12 11.68
N THR A 297 12.33 -1.50 11.53
CA THR A 297 11.70 -2.51 12.39
C THR A 297 12.49 -3.80 12.35
N GLU A 298 12.43 -4.54 13.45
CA GLU A 298 13.06 -5.84 13.56
C GLU A 298 12.42 -6.83 12.59
N GLU A 299 13.22 -7.37 11.68
CA GLU A 299 12.78 -8.44 10.78
C GLU A 299 13.47 -9.74 11.17
N VAL A 300 12.67 -10.78 11.41
CA VAL A 300 13.15 -12.12 11.79
C VAL A 300 12.99 -13.06 10.61
N GLN A 301 14.09 -13.68 10.22
CA GLN A 301 14.17 -14.68 9.17
C GLN A 301 14.74 -15.98 9.70
N TYR A 302 14.48 -17.06 8.98
CA TYR A 302 14.98 -18.38 9.34
C TYR A 302 15.57 -19.08 8.13
N TRP A 303 16.64 -19.85 8.36
CA TRP A 303 17.27 -20.65 7.32
C TRP A 303 17.70 -22.02 7.85
N ASP A 304 17.37 -23.08 7.13
CA ASP A 304 17.76 -24.44 7.48
C ASP A 304 19.08 -24.79 6.80
N VAL A 305 20.13 -24.96 7.62
CA VAL A 305 21.46 -25.32 7.16
C VAL A 305 21.53 -26.84 6.97
N PRO A 306 21.83 -27.33 5.75
CA PRO A 306 21.82 -28.75 5.46
C PRO A 306 22.96 -29.49 6.20
N PRO A 307 22.77 -30.78 6.52
CA PRO A 307 23.77 -31.58 7.22
C PRO A 307 25.17 -31.48 6.60
N GLY A 308 26.17 -31.26 7.45
CA GLY A 308 27.58 -31.26 7.10
C GLY A 308 28.13 -30.02 6.40
N ALA A 309 27.35 -28.94 6.30
CA ALA A 309 27.92 -27.60 6.16
C ALA A 309 28.59 -27.19 7.49
N SER A 310 29.75 -26.54 7.41
CA SER A 310 30.49 -26.09 8.60
C SER A 310 30.59 -24.58 8.71
N ARG A 311 30.37 -23.88 7.59
CA ARG A 311 30.45 -22.43 7.50
C ARG A 311 29.29 -21.90 6.69
N VAL A 312 28.69 -20.84 7.20
CA VAL A 312 27.68 -20.05 6.52
C VAL A 312 28.25 -18.66 6.29
N SER A 313 28.14 -18.17 5.07
CA SER A 313 28.43 -16.80 4.73
C SER A 313 27.12 -16.03 4.54
N LEU A 314 27.12 -14.78 5.00
CA LEU A 314 25.99 -13.86 4.91
C LEU A 314 26.48 -12.57 4.26
N GLU A 315 25.78 -12.10 3.24
CA GLU A 315 26.04 -10.81 2.58
C GLU A 315 24.72 -10.04 2.49
N CYS A 316 24.72 -8.77 2.89
CA CYS A 316 23.54 -7.91 2.79
C CYS A 316 23.68 -6.89 1.67
N THR A 317 22.60 -6.57 0.96
CA THR A 317 22.60 -5.47 -0.04
C THR A 317 22.42 -4.08 0.59
N GLY A 318 22.23 -4.01 1.91
CA GLY A 318 22.11 -2.76 2.67
C GLY A 318 22.91 -2.85 3.97
N ASP A 319 23.14 -1.70 4.61
CA ASP A 319 23.76 -1.63 5.92
C ASP A 319 22.78 -2.15 6.99
N VAL A 320 23.10 -3.26 7.65
CA VAL A 320 22.18 -3.95 8.58
C VAL A 320 22.85 -4.17 9.93
N LEU A 321 22.10 -3.93 11.01
CA LEU A 321 22.41 -4.49 12.33
C LEU A 321 21.84 -5.90 12.39
N LEU A 322 22.72 -6.88 12.51
CA LEU A 322 22.39 -8.29 12.42
C LEU A 322 22.66 -8.99 13.75
N TYR A 323 21.70 -9.77 14.21
CA TYR A 323 21.88 -10.78 15.23
C TYR A 323 21.58 -12.15 14.61
N VAL A 324 22.53 -13.07 14.71
CA VAL A 324 22.35 -14.44 14.25
C VAL A 324 22.49 -15.37 15.45
N ALA A 325 21.52 -16.27 15.57
CA ALA A 325 21.60 -17.40 16.48
C ALA A 325 21.25 -18.69 15.77
N TYR A 326 21.77 -19.80 16.26
CA TYR A 326 21.45 -21.11 15.69
C TYR A 326 21.02 -22.09 16.78
N SER A 327 20.17 -23.03 16.37
CA SER A 327 19.76 -24.16 17.20
C SER A 327 20.52 -25.42 16.79
N VAL A 328 21.06 -26.15 17.78
CA VAL A 328 21.84 -27.40 17.60
C VAL A 328 20.96 -28.65 17.69
N CYS A 329 19.67 -28.49 17.99
CA CYS A 329 18.76 -29.63 18.06
C CYS A 329 18.29 -30.05 16.68
N GLU A 330 18.05 -31.35 16.51
CA GLU A 330 17.34 -31.91 15.36
C GLU A 330 16.04 -31.12 15.17
N PRO A 331 15.84 -30.46 14.00
CA PRO A 331 14.68 -29.62 13.79
C PRO A 331 13.45 -30.52 13.90
N GLN A 332 12.69 -30.39 14.99
CA GLN A 332 11.36 -30.99 14.99
C GLN A 332 10.60 -30.28 13.87
N PRO A 333 10.00 -31.02 12.92
CA PRO A 333 9.22 -30.45 11.82
C PRO A 333 7.97 -29.81 12.42
N ARG A 334 8.12 -28.59 12.93
CA ARG A 334 7.03 -27.79 13.46
C ARG A 334 6.83 -26.62 12.52
N ARG A 335 5.65 -26.67 11.92
CA ARG A 335 5.04 -25.75 10.97
C ARG A 335 4.93 -24.35 11.55
N LEU A 336 5.99 -23.56 11.47
CA LEU A 336 5.87 -22.09 11.45
C LEU A 336 5.53 -21.71 10.02
N ALA A 337 4.68 -20.70 9.77
CA ALA A 337 4.28 -20.37 8.40
C ALA A 337 5.49 -20.05 7.49
N THR A 338 6.57 -19.50 8.06
CA THR A 338 7.86 -19.31 7.37
C THR A 338 8.65 -20.62 7.15
N SER A 339 8.49 -21.65 7.98
CA SER A 339 9.09 -22.99 7.75
C SER A 339 8.25 -23.90 6.88
N VAL A 340 6.93 -23.69 6.80
CA VAL A 340 6.05 -24.39 5.84
C VAL A 340 6.42 -24.02 4.41
N LEU A 341 7.21 -22.95 4.21
CA LEU A 341 7.73 -22.60 2.90
C LEU A 341 8.94 -23.45 2.45
N ALA A 342 9.60 -24.16 3.36
CA ALA A 342 10.87 -24.85 3.11
C ALA A 342 10.76 -26.39 3.00
N ASP A 343 9.60 -26.98 3.34
CA ASP A 343 9.46 -28.43 3.58
C ASP A 343 9.23 -29.28 2.29
N ASP A 344 8.99 -28.64 1.14
CA ASP A 344 8.97 -29.33 -0.15
C ASP A 344 10.40 -29.31 -0.69
N GLY A 345 11.17 -30.37 -0.43
CA GLY A 345 12.60 -30.54 -0.73
C GLY A 345 13.05 -30.42 -2.20
N SER A 346 12.39 -29.60 -3.02
CA SER A 346 12.81 -29.12 -4.33
C SER A 346 12.96 -27.60 -4.42
N ALA A 347 12.97 -26.86 -3.31
CA ALA A 347 13.11 -25.40 -3.32
C ALA A 347 14.56 -24.97 -3.61
N ALA A 348 15.00 -25.12 -4.87
CA ALA A 348 15.94 -24.13 -5.39
C ALA A 348 15.25 -22.78 -5.22
N SER A 349 15.82 -21.94 -4.38
CA SER A 349 15.40 -20.57 -4.06
C SER A 349 15.47 -19.69 -5.31
N LEU A 350 14.54 -19.92 -6.24
CA LEU A 350 14.40 -19.09 -7.41
C LEU A 350 13.92 -17.72 -6.91
N SER A 351 14.69 -16.69 -7.27
CA SER A 351 14.24 -15.30 -7.25
C SER A 351 12.78 -15.21 -7.71
N ILE A 352 12.00 -14.26 -7.20
CA ILE A 352 10.63 -14.06 -7.70
C ILE A 352 10.59 -13.85 -9.22
N TRP A 353 11.70 -13.43 -9.84
CA TRP A 353 11.88 -13.28 -11.28
C TRP A 353 12.10 -14.60 -12.04
N GLY A 354 12.48 -15.68 -11.34
CA GLY A 354 12.56 -17.02 -11.90
C GLY A 354 11.22 -17.76 -11.98
N ILE A 355 10.14 -17.16 -11.45
CA ILE A 355 8.78 -17.70 -11.53
C ILE A 355 8.15 -17.28 -12.86
N GLU A 356 7.74 -18.25 -13.68
CA GLU A 356 7.13 -17.95 -14.97
C GLU A 356 5.88 -17.04 -14.80
N PRO A 357 5.78 -15.94 -15.58
CA PRO A 357 4.66 -15.01 -15.48
C PRO A 357 3.29 -15.66 -15.73
N ASN A 358 3.25 -16.76 -16.48
CA ASN A 358 2.04 -17.43 -16.95
C ASN A 358 1.51 -18.53 -16.00
N ALA A 359 2.09 -18.69 -14.81
CA ALA A 359 1.58 -19.67 -13.86
C ALA A 359 0.19 -19.26 -13.32
N PRO A 360 -0.82 -20.14 -13.50
CA PRO A 360 -1.87 -20.09 -14.52
C PRO A 360 -2.78 -18.85 -14.45
N ALA A 361 -3.38 -18.51 -15.60
CA ALA A 361 -4.43 -17.51 -15.84
C ALA A 361 -5.68 -17.59 -14.92
N ASN A 362 -5.71 -18.55 -14.01
CA ASN A 362 -6.67 -18.63 -12.92
C ASN A 362 -5.93 -19.08 -11.64
N PRO A 363 -5.33 -18.15 -10.86
CA PRO A 363 -4.76 -18.47 -9.56
C PRO A 363 -5.79 -19.09 -8.60
N TRP A 364 -7.08 -19.03 -8.94
CA TRP A 364 -8.22 -19.50 -8.16
C TRP A 364 -8.65 -20.95 -8.46
N ALA A 365 -8.00 -21.66 -9.39
CA ALA A 365 -8.39 -23.02 -9.77
C ALA A 365 -7.99 -24.07 -8.71
N GLY A 366 -8.77 -24.18 -7.63
CA GLY A 366 -9.14 -25.37 -6.82
C GLY A 366 -8.06 -26.31 -6.23
N VAL A 367 -6.80 -26.23 -6.64
CA VAL A 367 -5.73 -27.10 -6.17
C VAL A 367 -5.08 -26.46 -4.96
N ARG A 368 -5.07 -27.16 -3.82
CA ARG A 368 -4.28 -26.77 -2.64
C ARG A 368 -2.81 -26.68 -3.06
N ARG A 369 -2.30 -25.46 -3.23
CA ARG A 369 -0.88 -25.21 -3.50
C ARG A 369 -0.09 -25.15 -2.19
N PRO A 370 1.19 -25.53 -2.20
CA PRO A 370 2.12 -25.18 -1.13
C PRO A 370 2.06 -23.67 -0.86
N LEU A 371 2.06 -23.26 0.41
CA LEU A 371 1.96 -21.85 0.80
C LEU A 371 3.09 -20.99 0.24
N VAL A 372 4.28 -21.56 0.05
CA VAL A 372 5.43 -20.88 -0.59
C VAL A 372 5.10 -20.42 -1.98
N ASN A 373 4.44 -21.26 -2.76
CA ASN A 373 4.04 -20.93 -4.12
C ASN A 373 2.98 -19.81 -4.11
N VAL A 374 2.07 -19.80 -3.13
CA VAL A 374 1.05 -18.74 -2.99
C VAL A 374 1.70 -17.41 -2.62
N TRP A 375 2.60 -17.40 -1.63
CA TRP A 375 3.33 -16.21 -1.22
C TRP A 375 4.20 -15.64 -2.34
N GLN A 376 5.04 -16.48 -2.95
CA GLN A 376 5.93 -16.04 -4.02
C GLN A 376 5.14 -15.57 -5.25
N GLN A 377 4.03 -16.23 -5.59
CA GLN A 377 3.15 -15.78 -6.67
C GLN A 377 2.47 -14.44 -6.34
N ALA A 378 2.02 -14.25 -5.09
CA ALA A 378 1.43 -12.99 -4.65
C ALA A 378 2.45 -11.85 -4.71
N LEU A 379 3.67 -12.08 -4.21
CA LEU A 379 4.75 -11.11 -4.24
C LEU A 379 5.21 -10.82 -5.67
N ARG A 380 5.32 -11.86 -6.52
CA ARG A 380 5.60 -11.73 -7.95
C ARG A 380 4.58 -10.83 -8.64
N SER A 381 3.30 -11.13 -8.46
CA SER A 381 2.20 -10.36 -9.04
C SER A 381 2.26 -8.91 -8.58
N ALA A 382 2.53 -8.69 -7.29
CA ALA A 382 2.59 -7.36 -6.70
C ALA A 382 3.80 -6.54 -7.13
N ARG A 383 4.93 -7.19 -7.40
CA ARG A 383 6.20 -6.53 -7.76
C ARG A 383 6.39 -6.33 -9.26
N ASP A 384 5.77 -7.14 -10.11
CA ASP A 384 5.92 -7.03 -11.56
C ASP A 384 5.00 -5.96 -12.13
N ASN A 385 5.58 -4.80 -12.45
CA ASN A 385 4.90 -3.60 -12.96
C ASN A 385 4.23 -3.81 -14.32
N ARG A 386 4.45 -4.95 -14.99
CA ARG A 386 3.72 -5.32 -16.21
C ARG A 386 2.27 -5.74 -15.92
N PHE A 387 1.95 -6.08 -14.67
CA PHE A 387 0.58 -6.33 -14.25
C PHE A 387 -0.09 -5.03 -13.77
N ALA A 388 -1.03 -4.52 -14.55
CA ALA A 388 -1.76 -3.28 -14.23
C ALA A 388 -2.38 -3.27 -12.83
N ASP A 389 -2.91 -4.42 -12.37
CA ASP A 389 -3.52 -4.60 -11.04
C ASP A 389 -2.72 -5.54 -10.11
N GLY A 390 -1.44 -5.73 -10.40
CA GLY A 390 -0.59 -6.75 -9.77
C GLY A 390 -0.60 -6.73 -8.23
N GLY A 391 -0.50 -5.54 -7.63
CA GLY A 391 -0.51 -5.35 -6.18
C GLY A 391 -1.85 -5.69 -5.53
N VAL A 392 -2.96 -5.35 -6.17
CA VAL A 392 -4.31 -5.70 -5.68
C VAL A 392 -4.53 -7.20 -5.78
N MET A 393 -4.13 -7.82 -6.89
CA MET A 393 -4.22 -9.26 -7.10
C MET A 393 -3.38 -10.04 -6.08
N GLY A 394 -2.12 -9.64 -5.86
CA GLY A 394 -1.24 -10.29 -4.89
C GLY A 394 -1.76 -10.19 -3.47
N TRP A 395 -2.26 -9.02 -3.07
CA TRP A 395 -2.90 -8.85 -1.77
C TRP A 395 -4.13 -9.76 -1.61
N GLU A 396 -5.01 -9.78 -2.60
CA GLU A 396 -6.26 -10.53 -2.51
C GLU A 396 -6.04 -12.04 -2.49
N LEU A 397 -5.03 -12.52 -3.23
CA LEU A 397 -4.58 -13.91 -3.19
C LEU A 397 -4.20 -14.33 -1.75
N LEU A 398 -3.37 -13.54 -1.07
CA LEU A 398 -2.99 -13.82 0.32
C LEU A 398 -4.13 -13.66 1.31
N ARG A 399 -4.97 -12.64 1.13
CA ARG A 399 -6.11 -12.40 2.02
C ARG A 399 -7.09 -13.57 2.00
N ARG A 400 -7.41 -14.11 0.82
CA ARG A 400 -8.25 -15.31 0.68
C ARG A 400 -7.60 -16.55 1.27
N GLN A 401 -6.29 -16.72 1.05
CA GLN A 401 -5.56 -17.83 1.66
C GLN A 401 -5.55 -17.73 3.19
N ALA A 402 -5.38 -16.52 3.75
CA ALA A 402 -5.47 -16.27 5.19
C ALA A 402 -6.87 -16.56 5.76
N ALA A 403 -7.92 -16.22 5.00
CA ALA A 403 -9.29 -16.55 5.37
C ALA A 403 -9.57 -18.07 5.30
N ALA A 404 -8.97 -18.77 4.33
CA ALA A 404 -9.09 -20.23 4.17
C ALA A 404 -8.22 -21.03 5.15
N SER A 405 -7.15 -20.42 5.68
CA SER A 405 -6.24 -20.99 6.69
C SER A 405 -6.11 -20.07 7.91
N PRO A 406 -7.18 -19.93 8.73
CA PRO A 406 -7.17 -19.14 9.96
C PRO A 406 -6.03 -19.46 10.92
N GLU A 407 -5.49 -20.68 10.87
CA GLU A 407 -4.38 -21.14 11.70
C GLU A 407 -3.02 -20.51 11.36
N LEU A 408 -2.95 -19.72 10.28
CA LEU A 408 -1.74 -19.08 9.78
C LEU A 408 -1.86 -17.56 9.84
N ASP A 409 -1.87 -17.00 11.05
CA ASP A 409 -2.01 -15.55 11.27
C ASP A 409 -0.98 -14.72 10.49
N ASP A 410 0.22 -15.27 10.26
CA ASP A 410 1.28 -14.67 9.45
C ASP A 410 0.83 -14.31 8.02
N LEU A 411 -0.10 -15.08 7.42
CA LEU A 411 -0.60 -14.77 6.08
C LEU A 411 -1.40 -13.46 6.05
N SER A 412 -2.14 -13.14 7.11
CA SER A 412 -2.86 -11.87 7.19
C SER A 412 -1.89 -10.69 7.31
N THR A 413 -0.80 -10.87 8.05
CA THR A 413 0.30 -9.90 8.15
C THR A 413 0.99 -9.72 6.80
N LEU A 414 1.30 -10.80 6.08
CA LEU A 414 1.90 -10.76 4.75
C LEU A 414 0.96 -10.09 3.72
N ALA A 415 -0.34 -10.42 3.74
CA ALA A 415 -1.34 -9.75 2.92
C ALA A 415 -1.34 -8.24 3.17
N ASN A 416 -1.29 -7.84 4.44
CA ASN A 416 -1.24 -6.44 4.85
C ASN A 416 0.06 -5.72 4.47
N ARG A 417 1.18 -6.43 4.39
CA ARG A 417 2.43 -5.92 3.82
C ARG A 417 2.25 -5.62 2.32
N ILE A 418 1.71 -6.58 1.53
CA ILE A 418 1.50 -6.41 0.07
C ILE A 418 0.55 -5.24 -0.24
N ARG A 419 -0.72 -5.33 0.19
CA ARG A 419 -1.21 -4.35 1.14
C ARG A 419 -0.78 -2.90 0.98
N ASN A 420 -0.06 -2.50 2.00
CA ASN A 420 0.42 -1.15 2.21
C ASN A 420 1.60 -0.78 1.29
N ARG A 421 2.19 -1.72 0.53
CA ARG A 421 3.34 -1.49 -0.36
C ARG A 421 2.96 -1.27 -1.80
N TYR A 422 2.20 -2.21 -2.36
CA TYR A 422 1.94 -2.29 -3.80
C TYR A 422 0.53 -1.82 -4.14
N THR A 423 -0.18 -1.19 -3.20
CA THR A 423 -1.46 -0.56 -3.49
C THR A 423 -1.55 0.85 -2.90
N SER A 424 -2.41 1.67 -3.49
CA SER A 424 -2.70 3.03 -3.04
C SER A 424 -4.20 3.33 -3.19
N MET A 425 -4.70 4.33 -2.46
CA MET A 425 -6.08 4.78 -2.60
C MET A 425 -6.15 5.92 -3.63
N ARG A 426 -6.90 5.71 -4.72
CA ARG A 426 -7.12 6.70 -5.79
C ARG A 426 -8.54 7.25 -5.71
N SER A 427 -8.66 8.58 -5.64
CA SER A 427 -9.95 9.26 -5.61
C SER A 427 -10.77 8.99 -6.88
N LEU A 428 -12.04 8.64 -6.71
CA LEU A 428 -12.99 8.48 -7.79
C LEU A 428 -13.62 9.83 -8.14
N TRP A 429 -13.90 10.01 -9.43
CA TRP A 429 -14.65 11.15 -9.92
C TRP A 429 -16.15 10.83 -9.93
N PRO A 430 -17.00 11.70 -9.37
CA PRO A 430 -18.43 11.54 -9.54
C PRO A 430 -18.80 11.79 -11.00
N VAL A 431 -19.68 10.95 -11.54
CA VAL A 431 -20.30 11.14 -12.85
C VAL A 431 -21.57 11.94 -12.62
N ALA A 432 -21.53 13.23 -12.94
CA ALA A 432 -22.72 14.04 -12.90
C ALA A 432 -23.66 13.68 -14.06
N ALA A 433 -24.95 13.49 -13.76
CA ALA A 433 -25.94 13.29 -14.81
C ALA A 433 -26.15 14.58 -15.62
N ASP A 434 -26.25 15.75 -14.95
CA ASP A 434 -26.62 17.01 -15.62
C ASP A 434 -26.08 18.30 -14.91
N ARG A 435 -25.18 18.21 -13.93
CA ARG A 435 -24.72 19.36 -13.13
C ARG A 435 -23.22 19.36 -12.87
N THR A 436 -22.59 20.53 -12.87
CA THR A 436 -21.23 20.67 -12.32
C THR A 436 -21.29 20.47 -10.81
N LEU A 437 -20.71 19.39 -10.31
CA LEU A 437 -20.54 19.17 -8.87
C LEU A 437 -19.38 20.03 -8.37
N ASP A 438 -19.59 20.73 -7.26
CA ASP A 438 -18.51 21.43 -6.57
C ASP A 438 -17.58 20.38 -5.95
N LEU A 439 -16.32 20.41 -6.38
CA LEU A 439 -15.30 19.44 -6.00
C LEU A 439 -14.15 20.17 -5.30
N GLU A 440 -14.01 19.93 -4.01
CA GLU A 440 -12.89 20.45 -3.22
C GLU A 440 -11.85 19.35 -3.01
N THR A 441 -10.57 19.67 -3.23
CA THR A 441 -9.48 18.76 -2.89
C THR A 441 -9.00 19.05 -1.48
N ALA A 442 -8.95 18.03 -0.63
CA ALA A 442 -8.49 18.17 0.75
C ALA A 442 -7.62 16.99 1.19
N TYR A 443 -6.68 17.29 2.08
CA TYR A 443 -5.90 16.32 2.84
C TYR A 443 -6.65 15.90 4.10
N PHE A 444 -6.43 14.65 4.52
CA PHE A 444 -6.96 14.15 5.77
C PHE A 444 -6.07 13.03 6.34
N GLY A 445 -5.98 12.97 7.66
CA GLY A 445 -5.41 11.85 8.39
C GLY A 445 -6.41 10.71 8.53
N LEU A 446 -5.91 9.50 8.75
CA LEU A 446 -6.74 8.36 9.13
C LEU A 446 -6.47 8.04 10.59
N GLU A 447 -7.51 8.12 11.41
CA GLU A 447 -7.44 7.67 12.79
C GLU A 447 -7.22 6.15 12.83
N GLN A 448 -6.28 5.70 13.66
CA GLN A 448 -6.02 4.30 13.92
C GLN A 448 -6.31 4.00 15.38
N LEU A 449 -7.19 3.03 15.63
CA LEU A 449 -7.43 2.54 16.97
C LEU A 449 -6.22 1.75 17.46
N THR A 450 -5.87 1.92 18.73
CA THR A 450 -4.90 1.06 19.41
C THR A 450 -5.51 -0.29 19.75
N GLU A 451 -4.68 -1.33 19.91
CA GLU A 451 -5.18 -2.62 20.41
C GLU A 451 -5.79 -2.49 21.82
N PRO A 452 -6.82 -3.29 22.17
CA PRO A 452 -7.42 -3.24 23.50
C PRO A 452 -6.38 -3.48 24.62
N GLY A 453 -6.13 -2.43 25.42
CA GLY A 453 -5.17 -2.48 26.53
C GLY A 453 -3.75 -2.07 26.17
N ALA A 454 -3.48 -1.73 24.90
CA ALA A 454 -2.20 -1.15 24.52
C ALA A 454 -1.99 0.22 25.21
N VAL A 455 -0.77 0.43 25.70
CA VAL A 455 -0.34 1.71 26.25
C VAL A 455 0.06 2.62 25.09
N ALA A 456 -0.34 3.90 25.14
CA ALA A 456 0.11 4.89 24.18
C ALA A 456 1.64 4.96 24.18
N ARG A 457 2.25 4.85 23.00
CA ARG A 457 3.72 4.86 22.85
C ARG A 457 4.20 6.25 22.47
N GLU A 458 5.36 6.63 22.97
CA GLU A 458 6.07 7.80 22.45
C GLU A 458 6.55 7.44 21.04
N SER A 459 6.03 8.12 20.04
CA SER A 459 6.42 7.89 18.65
C SER A 459 7.55 8.84 18.25
N VAL A 460 8.54 8.31 17.54
CA VAL A 460 9.70 9.05 17.05
C VAL A 460 9.57 9.26 15.54
N GLN A 461 9.75 10.50 15.09
CA GLN A 461 9.79 10.85 13.67
C GLN A 461 11.13 11.51 13.35
N SER A 462 11.86 10.93 12.40
CA SER A 462 13.05 11.54 11.84
C SER A 462 12.67 12.63 10.84
N GLU A 463 13.32 13.79 10.92
CA GLU A 463 13.13 14.90 9.99
C GLU A 463 13.39 14.50 8.53
N ALA A 464 14.43 13.70 8.28
CA ALA A 464 14.73 13.25 6.92
C ALA A 464 13.67 12.30 6.32
N LEU A 465 12.75 11.73 7.13
CA LEU A 465 11.60 10.95 6.63
C LEU A 465 10.31 11.77 6.53
N LEU A 466 10.38 13.09 6.74
CA LEU A 466 9.20 13.94 6.80
C LEU A 466 8.40 13.89 5.50
N ASP A 467 9.06 13.93 4.34
CA ASP A 467 8.38 13.96 3.05
C ASP A 467 7.60 12.67 2.78
N ASP A 468 8.19 11.51 3.07
CA ASP A 468 7.52 10.23 2.94
C ASP A 468 6.37 10.10 3.95
N THR A 469 6.57 10.56 5.19
CA THR A 469 5.52 10.59 6.21
C THR A 469 4.35 11.50 5.80
N LEU A 470 4.61 12.70 5.26
CA LEU A 470 3.58 13.58 4.71
C LEU A 470 2.92 12.98 3.45
N GLY A 471 3.65 12.16 2.69
CA GLY A 471 3.14 11.39 1.56
C GLY A 471 2.11 10.33 1.94
N LEU A 472 2.06 9.93 3.22
CA LEU A 472 1.03 9.05 3.74
C LEU A 472 -0.30 9.77 3.99
N LEU A 473 -0.34 11.11 3.96
CA LEU A 473 -1.59 11.87 4.09
C LEU A 473 -2.52 11.50 2.93
N SER A 474 -3.75 11.14 3.29
CA SER A 474 -4.74 10.83 2.27
C SER A 474 -5.23 12.12 1.62
N ARG A 475 -5.32 12.13 0.28
CA ARG A 475 -5.83 13.25 -0.51
C ARG A 475 -7.13 12.83 -1.19
N GLY A 476 -8.23 13.49 -0.86
CA GLY A 476 -9.58 13.20 -1.37
C GLY A 476 -10.12 14.31 -2.27
N ARG A 477 -11.05 13.96 -3.16
CA ARG A 477 -11.92 14.91 -3.87
C ARG A 477 -13.30 14.83 -3.24
N PHE A 478 -13.67 15.85 -2.47
CA PHE A 478 -14.93 15.90 -1.74
C PHE A 478 -16.00 16.51 -2.63
N ALA A 479 -17.04 15.71 -2.90
CA ALA A 479 -18.24 16.16 -3.57
C ALA A 479 -19.33 16.48 -2.53
N VAL A 480 -20.07 17.56 -2.76
CA VAL A 480 -21.27 17.86 -1.98
C VAL A 480 -22.42 16.99 -2.48
N VAL A 481 -23.05 16.22 -1.59
CA VAL A 481 -24.25 15.42 -1.85
C VAL A 481 -25.43 16.06 -1.11
N PRO A 482 -26.36 16.72 -1.81
CA PRO A 482 -27.54 17.32 -1.18
C PRO A 482 -28.42 16.29 -0.47
N ALA A 483 -29.27 16.79 0.44
CA ALA A 483 -30.23 15.96 1.18
C ALA A 483 -31.17 15.22 0.22
N GLY A 484 -31.29 13.90 0.36
CA GLY A 484 -32.16 13.07 -0.49
C GLY A 484 -31.63 12.80 -1.90
N GLU A 485 -30.47 13.32 -2.28
CA GLU A 485 -29.89 13.11 -3.61
C GLU A 485 -28.93 11.90 -3.65
N THR A 486 -28.70 11.39 -4.87
CA THR A 486 -27.80 10.27 -5.16
C THR A 486 -26.69 10.72 -6.11
N VAL A 487 -25.44 10.43 -5.76
CA VAL A 487 -24.28 10.63 -6.64
C VAL A 487 -23.76 9.28 -7.12
N ARG A 488 -23.32 9.22 -8.38
CA ARG A 488 -22.82 8.02 -9.04
C ARG A 488 -21.32 8.15 -9.30
N TYR A 489 -20.59 7.07 -9.13
CA TYR A 489 -19.16 6.98 -9.40
C TYR A 489 -18.90 5.78 -10.30
N ARG A 490 -17.96 5.93 -11.24
CA ARG A 490 -17.55 4.85 -12.14
C ARG A 490 -16.22 4.28 -11.66
N LEU A 491 -16.14 2.96 -11.52
CA LEU A 491 -14.88 2.25 -11.28
C LEU A 491 -14.14 2.00 -12.60
N PRO A 492 -12.80 1.83 -12.57
CA PRO A 492 -12.05 1.36 -13.73
C PRO A 492 -12.59 0.03 -14.24
N ASN A 493 -12.65 -0.13 -15.57
CA ASN A 493 -13.14 -1.38 -16.18
C ASN A 493 -12.25 -2.56 -15.73
N ASN A 494 -12.84 -3.75 -15.58
CA ASN A 494 -12.16 -4.98 -15.17
C ASN A 494 -11.45 -4.92 -13.80
N SER A 495 -11.88 -4.02 -12.91
CA SER A 495 -11.34 -3.97 -11.55
C SER A 495 -11.49 -5.35 -10.87
N PRO A 496 -10.38 -5.96 -10.38
CA PRO A 496 -10.48 -7.15 -9.54
C PRO A 496 -11.23 -6.82 -8.24
N GLU A 497 -11.53 -7.84 -7.45
CA GLU A 497 -11.97 -7.61 -6.08
C GLU A 497 -10.98 -6.68 -5.37
N SER A 498 -11.50 -5.60 -4.81
CA SER A 498 -10.69 -4.49 -4.30
C SER A 498 -11.34 -3.87 -3.06
N GLN A 499 -10.83 -2.71 -2.64
CA GLN A 499 -11.36 -1.95 -1.51
C GLN A 499 -11.82 -0.57 -1.95
N LEU A 500 -12.93 -0.12 -1.38
CA LEU A 500 -13.39 1.25 -1.46
C LEU A 500 -13.27 1.89 -0.09
N ARG A 501 -12.60 3.04 -0.01
CA ARG A 501 -12.69 3.94 1.13
C ARG A 501 -13.73 5.02 0.87
N ILE A 502 -14.64 5.18 1.81
CA ILE A 502 -15.48 6.37 1.93
C ILE A 502 -14.92 7.25 3.05
N ALA A 503 -14.81 8.56 2.79
CA ALA A 503 -14.43 9.56 3.77
C ALA A 503 -15.48 10.68 3.76
N VAL A 504 -16.09 10.96 4.90
CA VAL A 504 -17.10 12.01 5.10
C VAL A 504 -16.47 13.13 5.92
N ASP A 505 -16.53 14.35 5.40
CA ASP A 505 -16.02 15.56 6.05
C ASP A 505 -16.86 15.88 7.30
N ARG A 506 -16.28 15.69 8.48
CA ARG A 506 -16.99 15.83 9.76
C ARG A 506 -17.33 17.27 10.10
N ALA A 507 -16.65 18.24 9.49
CA ALA A 507 -16.92 19.66 9.72
C ALA A 507 -18.35 20.06 9.31
N ASN A 508 -18.97 19.31 8.39
CA ASN A 508 -20.32 19.56 7.88
C ASN A 508 -21.38 18.62 8.46
N VAL A 509 -21.02 17.80 9.46
CA VAL A 509 -21.93 16.82 10.06
C VAL A 509 -22.52 17.38 11.34
N GLU A 510 -23.81 17.73 11.31
CA GLU A 510 -24.60 18.07 12.49
C GLU A 510 -25.35 16.83 13.00
N GLY A 511 -24.87 16.25 14.09
CA GLY A 511 -25.51 15.08 14.71
C GLY A 511 -25.21 13.76 13.99
N VAL A 512 -26.25 13.03 13.59
CA VAL A 512 -26.17 11.71 12.95
C VAL A 512 -26.60 11.82 11.50
N VAL A 513 -25.66 11.58 10.59
CA VAL A 513 -25.90 11.51 9.15
C VAL A 513 -26.07 10.05 8.74
N ARG A 514 -27.12 9.76 7.97
CA ARG A 514 -27.40 8.47 7.35
C ARG A 514 -27.19 8.55 5.85
N MET A 515 -26.58 7.50 5.32
CA MET A 515 -26.34 7.33 3.89
C MET A 515 -26.56 5.86 3.52
N ALA A 516 -26.85 5.62 2.24
CA ALA A 516 -26.84 4.29 1.66
C ALA A 516 -25.84 4.24 0.50
N MET A 517 -25.04 3.18 0.45
CA MET A 517 -24.13 2.90 -0.66
C MET A 517 -24.57 1.64 -1.40
N GLN A 518 -24.54 1.66 -2.72
CA GLN A 518 -24.94 0.53 -3.56
C GLN A 518 -23.87 0.24 -4.61
N PHE A 519 -23.50 -1.03 -4.78
CA PHE A 519 -22.65 -1.52 -5.88
C PHE A 519 -23.52 -2.07 -7.00
N ASP A 520 -23.47 -1.44 -8.18
CA ASP A 520 -24.39 -1.69 -9.29
C ASP A 520 -25.83 -1.85 -8.78
N ASP A 521 -26.46 -3.00 -8.98
CA ASP A 521 -27.83 -3.29 -8.55
C ASP A 521 -27.89 -4.23 -7.33
N GLY A 522 -26.77 -4.36 -6.59
CA GLY A 522 -26.70 -5.09 -5.33
C GLY A 522 -27.49 -4.43 -4.17
N PRO A 523 -27.59 -5.07 -3.01
CA PRO A 523 -28.28 -4.51 -1.86
C PRO A 523 -27.57 -3.26 -1.30
N PRO A 524 -28.31 -2.25 -0.80
CA PRO A 524 -27.70 -1.06 -0.21
C PRO A 524 -27.03 -1.38 1.13
N ILE A 525 -25.81 -0.90 1.30
CA ILE A 525 -25.05 -0.90 2.55
C ILE A 525 -25.37 0.41 3.27
N ARG A 526 -25.98 0.32 4.46
CA ARG A 526 -26.29 1.51 5.26
C ARG A 526 -25.05 1.99 6.00
N LEU A 527 -24.87 3.31 6.00
CA LEU A 527 -23.77 4.00 6.64
C LEU A 527 -24.31 5.06 7.60
N ARG A 528 -23.64 5.22 8.74
CA ARG A 528 -23.98 6.19 9.77
C ARG A 528 -22.73 6.96 10.17
N CYS A 529 -22.69 8.26 9.88
CA CYS A 529 -21.62 9.16 10.29
C CYS A 529 -22.05 9.94 11.54
N LEU A 530 -21.17 10.02 12.53
CA LEU A 530 -21.38 10.78 13.75
C LEU A 530 -20.50 12.02 13.76
N SER A 531 -21.05 13.17 14.19
CA SER A 531 -20.27 14.40 14.35
C SER A 531 -19.16 14.25 15.42
N LYS A 532 -19.45 13.54 16.51
CA LYS A 532 -18.51 13.19 17.58
C LYS A 532 -18.70 11.72 17.95
N ASP A 533 -17.65 10.91 17.81
CA ASP A 533 -17.69 9.53 18.29
C ASP A 533 -17.45 9.52 19.82
N PRO A 534 -18.32 8.89 20.64
CA PRO A 534 -18.09 8.68 22.06
C PRO A 534 -16.88 7.82 22.41
N VAL A 535 -16.23 7.16 21.44
CA VAL A 535 -14.93 6.49 21.68
C VAL A 535 -13.90 7.58 22.00
N SER A 536 -13.62 7.77 23.28
CA SER A 536 -12.77 8.84 23.79
C SER A 536 -11.34 8.78 23.22
N ALA A 537 -10.75 9.96 22.98
CA ALA A 537 -9.40 10.22 22.46
C ALA A 537 -8.20 9.38 23.00
N PRO A 538 -8.13 8.86 24.26
CA PRO A 538 -6.95 8.13 24.74
C PRO A 538 -6.67 6.76 24.08
N ARG A 539 -7.36 6.41 22.99
CA ARG A 539 -7.22 5.12 22.29
C ARG A 539 -7.00 5.25 20.78
N ILE A 540 -6.71 6.46 20.31
CA ILE A 540 -6.27 6.71 18.94
C ILE A 540 -4.76 6.82 18.97
N ASP A 541 -4.07 5.98 18.21
CA ASP A 541 -2.63 6.06 18.07
C ASP A 541 -2.26 7.31 17.27
N VAL A 542 -1.10 7.91 17.56
CA VAL A 542 -0.61 9.03 16.76
C VAL A 542 -0.13 8.46 15.44
N SER A 543 -1.02 8.50 14.45
CA SER A 543 -0.70 8.03 13.10
C SER A 543 0.58 8.69 12.58
N ALA A 544 1.31 7.99 11.73
CA ALA A 544 2.48 8.54 11.05
C ALA A 544 2.18 9.90 10.42
N THR A 545 1.02 10.05 9.79
CA THR A 545 0.59 11.32 9.18
C THR A 545 0.46 12.46 10.18
N GLU A 546 -0.07 12.20 11.39
CA GLU A 546 -0.15 13.23 12.42
C GLU A 546 1.24 13.57 12.97
N LEU A 547 2.14 12.58 13.12
CA LEU A 547 3.55 12.84 13.46
C LEU A 547 4.23 13.72 12.42
N GLY A 548 3.98 13.50 11.13
CA GLY A 548 4.47 14.37 10.06
C GLY A 548 3.95 15.79 10.19
N LEU A 549 2.65 15.98 10.44
CA LEU A 549 2.05 17.30 10.66
C LEU A 549 2.51 17.98 11.96
N ILE A 550 2.89 17.21 12.98
CA ILE A 550 3.49 17.72 14.22
C ILE A 550 4.93 18.16 13.95
N ALA A 551 5.75 17.30 13.32
CA ALA A 551 7.13 17.62 12.94
C ALA A 551 7.19 18.86 12.05
N LEU A 552 6.27 18.98 11.08
CA LEU A 552 6.17 20.15 10.23
C LEU A 552 5.86 21.43 11.00
N ARG A 553 5.01 21.37 12.04
CA ARG A 553 4.72 22.50 12.93
C ARG A 553 5.90 22.88 13.83
N CYS A 554 6.82 21.96 14.09
CA CYS A 554 8.07 22.27 14.78
C CYS A 554 9.04 23.01 13.85
N LEU A 555 9.01 22.73 12.54
CA LEU A 555 9.81 23.42 11.54
C LEU A 555 9.24 24.81 11.19
N ASP A 556 7.93 24.89 10.99
CA ASP A 556 7.22 26.13 10.66
C ASP A 556 6.71 26.79 11.95
N GLN A 557 7.54 27.66 12.55
CA GLN A 557 7.21 28.39 13.79
C GLN A 557 6.01 29.37 13.61
N GLN A 558 5.49 29.54 12.38
CA GLN A 558 4.37 30.42 12.09
C GLN A 558 3.02 29.67 11.97
N ARG A 559 1.95 30.31 12.44
CA ARG A 559 0.58 29.77 12.56
C ARG A 559 -0.16 29.71 11.21
N SER A 560 0.42 29.11 10.18
CA SER A 560 -0.29 28.88 8.93
C SER A 560 -1.23 27.65 9.06
N ASP A 561 -2.34 27.66 8.31
CA ASP A 561 -3.19 26.48 8.16
C ASP A 561 -2.34 25.29 7.71
N ARG A 562 -2.39 24.18 8.46
CA ARG A 562 -1.39 23.08 8.49
C ARG A 562 -0.86 22.60 7.14
N THR A 563 -1.64 22.73 6.06
CA THR A 563 -1.37 22.18 4.73
C THR A 563 -1.61 23.17 3.58
N LEU A 564 -1.89 24.45 3.86
CA LEU A 564 -2.16 25.48 2.84
C LEU A 564 -0.94 26.33 2.47
N GLY A 565 0.16 26.25 3.21
CA GLY A 565 1.33 27.10 2.98
C GLY A 565 2.58 26.63 3.71
N GLY A 566 3.56 27.54 3.81
CA GLY A 566 4.76 27.36 4.62
C GLY A 566 5.57 26.11 4.25
N ALA A 567 6.07 25.42 5.27
CA ALA A 567 6.91 24.24 5.09
C ALA A 567 6.18 23.08 4.39
N PHE A 568 4.83 23.04 4.41
CA PHE A 568 4.04 22.05 3.69
C PHE A 568 4.12 22.29 2.18
N ALA A 569 3.87 23.53 1.75
CA ALA A 569 3.81 23.91 0.34
C ALA A 569 5.17 23.77 -0.38
N LEU A 570 6.28 23.77 0.37
CA LEU A 570 7.61 23.45 -0.15
C LEU A 570 7.79 21.97 -0.53
N ARG A 571 6.95 21.08 0.00
CA ARG A 571 7.07 19.62 -0.12
C ARG A 571 5.93 18.97 -0.89
N ARG A 572 4.76 19.60 -0.88
CA ARG A 572 3.49 19.07 -1.38
C ARG A 572 2.62 20.20 -1.92
N ASP A 573 1.76 19.88 -2.87
CA ASP A 573 0.72 20.81 -3.33
C ASP A 573 -0.10 21.32 -2.13
N PRO A 574 -0.29 22.63 -1.97
CA PRO A 574 -1.12 23.14 -0.90
C PRO A 574 -2.58 22.69 -1.07
N GLY A 575 -3.20 22.31 0.04
CA GLY A 575 -4.61 21.90 0.07
C GLY A 575 -5.16 21.95 1.48
N ARG A 576 -6.47 22.07 1.64
CA ARG A 576 -7.08 22.17 2.98
C ARG A 576 -6.92 20.83 3.72
N TYR A 577 -6.60 20.87 5.01
CA TYR A 577 -6.72 19.70 5.89
C TYR A 577 -8.14 19.64 6.48
N THR A 578 -8.80 18.49 6.42
CA THR A 578 -10.10 18.27 7.07
C THR A 578 -10.14 16.99 7.90
N GLU A 579 -10.92 17.02 8.97
CA GLU A 579 -11.20 15.83 9.78
C GLU A 579 -12.29 15.00 9.11
N VAL A 580 -12.02 13.71 8.91
CA VAL A 580 -12.95 12.81 8.23
C VAL A 580 -13.37 11.64 9.10
N ALA A 581 -14.62 11.22 8.91
CA ALA A 581 -15.10 9.91 9.32
C ALA A 581 -14.94 8.98 8.12
N SER A 582 -14.22 7.86 8.27
CA SER A 582 -13.87 6.96 7.18
C SER A 582 -14.20 5.49 7.44
N SER A 583 -14.45 4.75 6.37
CA SER A 583 -14.69 3.30 6.43
C SER A 583 -14.19 2.67 5.14
N THR A 584 -13.74 1.42 5.22
CA THR A 584 -13.31 0.64 4.07
C THR A 584 -14.30 -0.50 3.82
N LEU A 585 -14.69 -0.67 2.56
CA LEU A 585 -15.65 -1.67 2.09
C LEU A 585 -14.97 -2.54 1.03
N ASN A 586 -15.25 -3.84 1.05
CA ASN A 586 -14.82 -4.73 -0.03
C ASN A 586 -15.72 -4.50 -1.25
N VAL A 587 -15.11 -4.35 -2.42
CA VAL A 587 -15.81 -4.18 -3.69
C VAL A 587 -15.75 -5.51 -4.44
N PRO A 588 -16.89 -6.15 -4.73
CA PRO A 588 -16.92 -7.35 -5.56
C PRO A 588 -16.29 -7.12 -6.94
N GLY A 589 -15.68 -8.15 -7.50
CA GLY A 589 -15.09 -8.08 -8.84
C GLY A 589 -16.17 -7.84 -9.91
N GLY A 590 -15.84 -7.05 -10.92
CA GLY A 590 -16.76 -6.71 -12.02
C GLY A 590 -17.76 -5.58 -11.71
N VAL A 591 -17.73 -5.00 -10.51
CA VAL A 591 -18.56 -3.82 -10.21
C VAL A 591 -18.12 -2.65 -11.09
N SER A 592 -19.10 -2.01 -11.74
CA SER A 592 -18.84 -0.88 -12.63
C SER A 592 -19.23 0.46 -12.02
N TRP A 593 -20.32 0.48 -11.25
CA TRP A 593 -20.90 1.68 -10.68
C TRP A 593 -21.06 1.59 -9.17
N ILE A 594 -20.86 2.73 -8.53
CA ILE A 594 -21.15 2.94 -7.11
C ILE A 594 -22.16 4.07 -7.02
N ARG A 595 -23.24 3.86 -6.27
CA ARG A 595 -24.24 4.89 -5.97
C ARG A 595 -24.17 5.21 -4.49
N VAL A 596 -24.13 6.49 -4.14
CA VAL A 596 -24.21 6.96 -2.75
C VAL A 596 -25.40 7.88 -2.62
N THR A 597 -26.37 7.50 -1.79
CA THR A 597 -27.57 8.27 -1.50
C THR A 597 -27.46 8.88 -0.12
N ASN A 598 -27.69 10.18 -0.03
CA ASN A 598 -27.78 10.88 1.26
C ASN A 598 -29.22 10.79 1.80
N GLU A 599 -29.42 10.02 2.87
CA GLU A 599 -30.73 9.82 3.50
C GLU A 599 -30.99 10.82 4.64
N SER A 600 -30.09 11.80 4.81
CA SER A 600 -30.17 12.82 5.85
C SER A 600 -30.89 14.07 5.36
N SER A 601 -31.29 14.93 6.31
CA SER A 601 -31.93 16.22 6.02
C SER A 601 -30.94 17.34 5.69
N CYS A 602 -29.64 17.12 5.82
CA CYS A 602 -28.58 18.08 5.51
C CYS A 602 -27.70 17.58 4.36
N ALA A 603 -27.06 18.51 3.65
CA ALA A 603 -26.05 18.18 2.65
C ALA A 603 -24.80 17.63 3.33
N ILE A 604 -24.12 16.71 2.66
CA ILE A 604 -22.89 16.08 3.17
C ILE A 604 -21.76 16.27 2.18
N ARG A 605 -20.53 16.29 2.66
CA ARG A 605 -19.32 16.33 1.83
C ARG A 605 -18.59 15.01 1.96
N LEU A 606 -18.44 14.28 0.87
CA LEU A 606 -17.80 12.96 0.89
C LEU A 606 -16.82 12.77 -0.27
N SER A 607 -15.78 12.00 -0.02
CA SER A 607 -14.82 11.52 -1.00
C SER A 607 -14.90 9.99 -1.06
N LEU A 608 -14.94 9.44 -2.27
CA LEU A 608 -14.75 8.01 -2.50
C LEU A 608 -13.38 7.77 -3.10
N GLN A 609 -12.68 6.75 -2.61
CA GLN A 609 -11.39 6.32 -3.12
C GLN A 609 -11.42 4.81 -3.34
N HIS A 610 -10.95 4.34 -4.48
CA HIS A 610 -10.77 2.91 -4.72
C HIS A 610 -9.30 2.54 -4.53
N ARG A 611 -9.04 1.33 -4.07
CA ARG A 611 -7.69 0.79 -3.95
C ARG A 611 -7.23 0.33 -5.32
N ALA A 612 -6.15 0.92 -5.80
CA ALA A 612 -5.52 0.63 -7.08
C ALA A 612 -4.08 0.16 -6.88
N ASN A 613 -3.49 -0.40 -7.93
CA ASN A 613 -2.09 -0.75 -7.95
C ASN A 613 -1.19 0.47 -7.71
N ARG A 614 -0.07 0.22 -7.02
CA ARG A 614 1.06 1.14 -6.90
C ARG A 614 2.27 0.43 -7.49
N ASP A 615 2.96 1.12 -8.40
CA ASP A 615 4.15 0.58 -9.03
C ASP A 615 5.21 0.21 -7.98
N ALA A 616 5.77 -0.98 -8.14
CA ALA A 616 6.86 -1.51 -7.34
C ALA A 616 8.17 -0.84 -7.77
N LEU A 617 8.42 0.33 -7.19
CA LEU A 617 9.61 1.12 -7.47
C LEU A 617 10.68 0.84 -6.42
N LEU A 618 11.93 0.82 -6.88
CA LEU A 618 13.11 0.76 -6.04
C LEU A 618 13.24 2.06 -5.25
N THR A 619 13.74 1.93 -4.02
CA THR A 619 14.22 3.09 -3.27
C THR A 619 15.49 3.60 -3.92
N GLU A 620 15.87 4.86 -3.65
CA GLU A 620 17.11 5.43 -4.17
C GLU A 620 18.32 4.53 -3.87
N THR A 621 18.48 4.13 -2.61
CA THR A 621 19.59 3.28 -2.18
C THR A 621 19.60 1.93 -2.94
N SER A 622 18.44 1.27 -3.08
CA SER A 622 18.36 0.00 -3.83
C SER A 622 18.63 0.20 -5.33
N PHE A 623 18.15 1.30 -5.92
CA PHE A 623 18.37 1.63 -7.33
C PHE A 623 19.86 1.84 -7.62
N LEU A 624 20.54 2.67 -6.83
CA LEU A 624 21.96 2.95 -6.97
C LEU A 624 22.79 1.67 -6.79
N GLU A 625 22.41 0.81 -5.84
CA GLU A 625 23.09 -0.46 -5.61
C GLU A 625 22.95 -1.43 -6.78
N PHE A 626 21.74 -1.62 -7.31
CA PHE A 626 21.56 -2.47 -8.48
C PHE A 626 22.27 -1.90 -9.70
N ARG A 627 22.26 -0.58 -9.90
CA ARG A 627 22.97 0.09 -11.00
C ARG A 627 24.49 -0.15 -10.90
N ARG A 628 25.06 0.03 -9.71
CA ARG A 628 26.49 -0.18 -9.41
C ARG A 628 26.94 -1.60 -9.73
N ARG A 629 26.06 -2.59 -9.52
CA ARG A 629 26.39 -4.01 -9.70
C ARG A 629 26.31 -4.48 -11.15
N LEU A 630 25.49 -3.82 -11.97
CA LEU A 630 25.38 -4.18 -13.39
C LEU A 630 26.47 -3.53 -14.24
N ASP A 631 26.86 -2.29 -13.95
CA ASP A 631 27.89 -1.54 -14.70
C ASP A 631 27.70 -1.59 -16.24
N VAL A 632 26.45 -1.42 -16.70
CA VAL A 632 26.08 -1.42 -18.12
C VAL A 632 25.33 -0.14 -18.52
N PRO A 633 25.43 0.32 -19.78
CA PRO A 633 24.68 1.50 -20.27
C PRO A 633 23.17 1.27 -20.21
N MET A 634 22.42 2.10 -19.47
CA MET A 634 20.99 1.83 -19.23
C MET A 634 20.08 2.03 -20.44
N LEU A 635 20.38 3.00 -21.31
CA LEU A 635 19.51 3.40 -22.43
C LEU A 635 19.05 2.22 -23.33
N PRO A 636 19.94 1.35 -23.86
CA PRO A 636 19.50 0.20 -24.65
C PRO A 636 18.51 -0.71 -23.90
N PHE A 637 18.73 -0.95 -22.61
CA PHE A 637 17.91 -1.85 -21.79
C PHE A 637 16.52 -1.29 -21.52
N VAL A 638 16.46 0.01 -21.20
CA VAL A 638 15.21 0.69 -20.88
C VAL A 638 14.25 0.65 -22.06
N VAL A 639 14.75 0.83 -23.29
CA VAL A 639 13.89 0.93 -24.48
C VAL A 639 13.65 -0.40 -25.17
N SER A 640 14.69 -1.20 -25.39
CA SER A 640 14.58 -2.43 -26.19
C SER A 640 14.19 -3.66 -25.37
N GLY A 641 14.45 -3.64 -24.05
CA GLY A 641 14.35 -4.83 -23.21
C GLY A 641 15.36 -5.95 -23.54
N GLU A 642 16.26 -5.74 -24.50
CA GLU A 642 17.27 -6.73 -24.90
C GLU A 642 18.39 -6.80 -23.85
N LEU A 643 18.64 -7.99 -23.32
CA LEU A 643 19.65 -8.22 -22.29
C LEU A 643 21.04 -8.43 -22.92
N PRO A 644 22.14 -7.96 -22.31
CA PRO A 644 23.47 -8.40 -22.67
C PRO A 644 23.65 -9.85 -22.25
N ASP A 645 24.27 -10.65 -23.12
CA ASP A 645 24.63 -12.05 -22.81
C ASP A 645 25.60 -12.17 -21.60
N SER A 646 26.25 -11.07 -21.21
CA SER A 646 27.29 -11.03 -20.17
C SER A 646 26.80 -10.65 -18.77
N VAL A 647 25.49 -10.57 -18.50
CA VAL A 647 25.01 -10.10 -17.19
C VAL A 647 25.20 -11.15 -16.10
N VAL A 648 26.01 -10.80 -15.11
CA VAL A 648 26.38 -11.67 -13.97
C VAL A 648 25.25 -11.79 -12.94
N ASP A 649 24.33 -10.81 -12.88
CA ASP A 649 23.19 -10.82 -11.94
C ASP A 649 21.85 -10.55 -12.63
N ALA A 650 21.18 -11.63 -13.04
CA ALA A 650 19.85 -11.58 -13.65
C ALA A 650 18.77 -11.01 -12.71
N THR A 651 18.92 -11.13 -11.39
CA THR A 651 17.93 -10.59 -10.43
C THR A 651 18.03 -9.07 -10.36
N ALA A 652 19.24 -8.53 -10.21
CA ALA A 652 19.46 -7.08 -10.20
C ALA A 652 18.97 -6.42 -11.49
N LEU A 653 19.21 -7.09 -12.63
CA LEU A 653 18.71 -6.64 -13.93
C LEU A 653 17.19 -6.66 -14.01
N ALA A 654 16.54 -7.74 -13.56
CA ALA A 654 15.09 -7.83 -13.57
C ALA A 654 14.41 -6.77 -12.69
N GLU A 655 14.98 -6.47 -11.51
CA GLU A 655 14.51 -5.39 -10.63
C GLU A 655 14.62 -4.01 -11.29
N LEU A 656 15.76 -3.73 -11.91
CA LEU A 656 15.97 -2.46 -12.60
C LEU A 656 15.07 -2.31 -13.81
N LEU A 657 14.94 -3.35 -14.65
CA LEU A 657 14.01 -3.31 -15.78
C LEU A 657 12.58 -3.09 -15.30
N ASN A 658 12.17 -3.79 -14.25
CA ASN A 658 10.85 -3.61 -13.65
C ASN A 658 10.62 -2.17 -13.16
N HIS A 659 11.65 -1.52 -12.59
CA HIS A 659 11.58 -0.11 -12.19
C HIS A 659 11.29 0.84 -13.36
N TYR A 660 11.78 0.52 -14.57
CA TYR A 660 11.54 1.32 -15.77
C TYR A 660 10.25 0.99 -16.51
N VAL A 661 9.58 -0.13 -16.21
CA VAL A 661 8.32 -0.52 -16.90
C VAL A 661 7.27 0.60 -16.91
N PRO A 662 6.98 1.32 -15.80
CA PRO A 662 6.00 2.42 -15.86
C PRO A 662 6.37 3.54 -16.83
N LEU A 663 7.67 3.86 -16.94
CA LEU A 663 8.18 4.87 -17.87
C LEU A 663 8.02 4.40 -19.33
N VAL A 664 8.36 3.15 -19.62
CA VAL A 664 8.22 2.56 -20.96
C VAL A 664 6.75 2.43 -21.37
N ALA A 665 5.89 1.97 -20.46
CA ALA A 665 4.45 1.86 -20.70
C ALA A 665 3.83 3.22 -21.04
N ARG A 666 4.33 4.29 -20.42
CA ARG A 666 3.96 5.66 -20.78
C ARG A 666 4.43 6.02 -22.18
N PHE A 667 5.68 5.70 -22.56
CA PHE A 667 6.15 5.94 -23.93
C PHE A 667 5.27 5.23 -24.97
N ASP A 668 4.87 3.99 -24.67
CA ASP A 668 3.97 3.22 -25.53
C ASP A 668 2.56 3.82 -25.61
N GLU A 669 2.04 4.38 -24.51
CA GLU A 669 0.78 5.13 -24.50
C GLU A 669 0.88 6.39 -25.36
N GLU A 670 1.93 7.19 -25.17
CA GLU A 670 2.15 8.40 -25.96
C GLU A 670 2.33 8.08 -27.45
N ARG A 671 3.03 7.00 -27.78
CA ARG A 671 3.15 6.50 -29.15
C ARG A 671 1.80 6.05 -29.72
N ARG A 672 0.98 5.31 -28.96
CA ARG A 672 -0.36 4.91 -29.42
C ARG A 672 -1.22 6.13 -29.72
N ASN A 673 -1.17 7.16 -28.88
CA ASN A 673 -1.87 8.42 -29.10
C ASN A 673 -1.31 9.18 -30.32
N PHE A 674 0.02 9.16 -30.51
CA PHE A 674 0.69 9.77 -31.66
C PHE A 674 0.38 9.08 -32.99
N VAL A 675 0.19 7.75 -32.99
CA VAL A 675 -0.08 6.98 -34.21
C VAL A 675 -1.58 6.85 -34.49
N ALA A 676 -2.44 7.17 -33.51
CA ALA A 676 -3.89 7.09 -33.67
C ALA A 676 -4.39 7.86 -34.90
N GLY A 677 -5.11 7.15 -35.77
CA GLY A 677 -5.67 7.70 -37.02
C GLY A 677 -4.72 7.75 -38.21
N LEU A 678 -3.44 7.39 -38.06
CA LEU A 678 -2.51 7.33 -39.18
C LEU A 678 -2.66 6.01 -39.95
N GLU A 679 -2.64 6.11 -41.27
CA GLU A 679 -2.53 4.97 -42.17
C GLU A 679 -1.13 4.94 -42.81
N PRO A 680 -0.58 3.74 -43.09
CA PRO A 680 0.67 3.65 -43.85
C PRO A 680 0.50 4.34 -45.21
N PRO A 681 1.44 5.20 -45.62
CA PRO A 681 1.36 5.85 -46.92
C PRO A 681 1.32 4.82 -48.04
N SER A 682 0.42 5.01 -49.02
CA SER A 682 0.22 4.11 -50.17
C SER A 682 1.31 4.21 -51.24
N ASP A 683 2.55 4.47 -50.81
CA ASP A 683 3.72 4.67 -51.67
C ASP A 683 4.22 3.33 -52.23
N VAL A 684 3.41 2.71 -53.07
CA VAL A 684 3.86 1.61 -53.93
C VAL A 684 4.80 2.23 -54.97
N VAL A 685 6.08 1.88 -54.89
CA VAL A 685 7.10 2.31 -55.85
C VAL A 685 6.71 1.78 -57.23
N ASN A 686 6.44 2.68 -58.17
CA ASN A 686 6.19 2.31 -59.56
C ASN A 686 7.54 2.22 -60.28
N SER A 687 8.11 1.01 -60.35
CA SER A 687 9.41 0.77 -61.00
C SER A 687 9.39 0.88 -62.54
N GLU A 688 8.26 1.25 -63.15
CA GLU A 688 8.08 1.28 -64.61
C GLU A 688 8.19 2.68 -65.24
N MET A 689 8.37 3.75 -64.45
CA MET A 689 8.42 5.11 -65.00
C MET A 689 9.81 5.44 -65.58
N VAL A 690 9.86 6.03 -66.77
CA VAL A 690 11.11 6.35 -67.47
C VAL A 690 11.72 7.64 -66.90
N GLU A 691 13.05 7.72 -66.83
CA GLU A 691 13.79 8.89 -66.28
C GLU A 691 13.37 10.24 -66.92
N ALA A 692 13.05 10.24 -68.21
CA ALA A 692 12.54 11.42 -68.92
C ALA A 692 11.20 11.94 -68.36
N ASP A 693 10.34 11.05 -67.87
CA ASP A 693 9.05 11.41 -67.27
C ASP A 693 9.25 12.04 -65.88
N VAL A 694 10.25 11.58 -65.12
CA VAL A 694 10.62 12.15 -63.81
C VAL A 694 11.12 13.59 -63.97
N VAL A 695 12.00 13.84 -64.95
CA VAL A 695 12.51 15.21 -65.24
C VAL A 695 11.36 16.12 -65.67
N THR A 696 10.45 15.62 -66.50
CA THR A 696 9.28 16.39 -66.96
C THR A 696 8.36 16.74 -65.80
N LEU A 697 8.07 15.79 -64.91
CA LEU A 697 7.27 16.04 -63.71
C LEU A 697 7.95 17.04 -62.76
N SER A 698 9.26 16.95 -62.55
CA SER A 698 10.01 17.90 -61.72
C SER A 698 9.90 19.32 -62.25
N SER A 699 10.13 19.53 -63.55
CA SER A 699 10.00 20.85 -64.17
C SER A 699 8.56 21.40 -64.11
N THR A 700 7.55 20.52 -64.16
CA THR A 700 6.14 20.89 -64.01
C THR A 700 5.83 21.35 -62.58
N VAL A 701 6.35 20.64 -61.58
CA VAL A 701 6.24 21.02 -60.16
C VAL A 701 6.89 22.36 -59.89
N ASP A 702 8.14 22.54 -60.34
CA ASP A 702 8.90 23.77 -60.08
C ASP A 702 8.21 24.98 -60.73
N ALA A 703 7.73 24.84 -61.97
CA ALA A 703 6.96 25.89 -62.65
C ALA A 703 5.62 26.22 -61.96
N ALA A 704 4.95 25.23 -61.35
CA ALA A 704 3.72 25.46 -60.59
C ALA A 704 4.00 26.17 -59.26
N ILE A 705 5.05 25.76 -58.54
CA ILE A 705 5.51 26.39 -57.30
C ILE A 705 5.95 27.84 -57.54
N GLU A 706 6.73 28.11 -58.59
CA GLU A 706 7.16 29.48 -58.95
C GLU A 706 5.97 30.41 -59.25
N ARG A 707 4.89 29.85 -59.82
CA ARG A 707 3.64 30.59 -60.09
C ARG A 707 2.70 30.67 -58.87
N GLN A 708 3.08 30.08 -57.74
CA GLN A 708 2.24 29.93 -56.55
C GLN A 708 0.93 29.18 -56.82
N ASP A 709 0.90 28.33 -57.84
CA ASP A 709 -0.24 27.45 -58.14
C ASP A 709 -0.09 26.14 -57.37
N TRP A 710 -0.28 26.23 -56.05
CA TRP A 710 -0.04 25.15 -55.10
C TRP A 710 -0.91 23.92 -55.39
N MET A 711 -2.17 24.11 -55.80
CA MET A 711 -3.08 23.01 -56.13
C MET A 711 -2.61 22.24 -57.36
N ALA A 712 -2.10 22.93 -58.39
CA ALA A 712 -1.56 22.28 -59.58
C ALA A 712 -0.27 21.48 -59.29
N ALA A 713 0.49 21.85 -58.26
CA ALA A 713 1.72 21.17 -57.88
C ALA A 713 1.48 19.82 -57.15
N LEU A 714 0.40 19.69 -56.37
CA LEU A 714 0.17 18.51 -55.48
C LEU A 714 0.05 17.16 -56.22
N GLY A 715 -0.63 17.14 -57.37
CA GLY A 715 -0.80 15.93 -58.17
C GLY A 715 0.53 15.40 -58.73
N PRO A 716 1.28 16.22 -59.49
CA PRO A 716 2.62 15.88 -59.96
C PRO A 716 3.60 15.53 -58.83
N LEU A 717 3.58 16.25 -57.71
CA LEU A 717 4.39 15.91 -56.53
C LEU A 717 4.11 14.50 -56.01
N SER A 718 2.83 14.10 -55.95
CA SER A 718 2.44 12.74 -55.52
C SER A 718 2.93 11.65 -56.48
N GLN A 719 3.06 11.95 -57.77
CA GLN A 719 3.65 11.04 -58.76
C GLN A 719 5.18 10.98 -58.63
N LEU A 720 5.80 12.13 -58.40
CA LEU A 720 7.25 12.26 -58.22
C LEU A 720 7.74 11.46 -57.00
N ILE A 721 6.99 11.50 -55.89
CA ILE A 721 7.27 10.69 -54.69
C ILE A 721 7.30 9.18 -55.00
N LYS A 722 6.48 8.71 -55.95
CA LYS A 722 6.38 7.28 -56.29
C LYS A 722 7.42 6.82 -57.32
N ALA A 723 8.01 7.74 -58.07
CA ALA A 723 8.79 7.43 -59.26
C ALA A 723 10.26 7.89 -59.19
N SER A 724 10.60 8.80 -58.29
CA SER A 724 11.97 9.29 -58.13
C SER A 724 12.86 8.35 -57.32
N ASP A 725 14.18 8.50 -57.50
CA ASP A 725 15.19 7.93 -56.63
C ASP A 725 15.11 8.52 -55.20
N GLU A 726 15.94 8.03 -54.27
CA GLU A 726 15.88 8.48 -52.87
C GLU A 726 16.03 9.99 -52.71
N VAL A 727 16.91 10.62 -53.49
CA VAL A 727 17.19 12.06 -53.39
C VAL A 727 16.02 12.88 -53.97
N GLY A 728 15.55 12.54 -55.17
CA GLY A 728 14.40 13.22 -55.77
C GLY A 728 13.11 13.00 -54.99
N ARG A 729 12.93 11.81 -54.38
CA ARG A 729 11.79 11.52 -53.52
C ARG A 729 11.81 12.37 -52.25
N ARG A 730 12.97 12.52 -51.59
CA ARG A 730 13.12 13.42 -50.42
C ARG A 730 12.70 14.85 -50.77
N ASP A 731 13.20 15.37 -51.89
CA ASP A 731 12.87 16.73 -52.37
C ASP A 731 11.37 16.88 -52.64
N ALA A 732 10.76 15.91 -53.33
CA ALA A 732 9.32 15.91 -53.61
C ALA A 732 8.46 15.91 -52.34
N ILE A 733 8.83 15.12 -51.32
CA ILE A 733 8.14 15.10 -50.03
C ILE A 733 8.25 16.46 -49.35
N ALA A 734 9.45 17.04 -49.29
CA ALA A 734 9.67 18.35 -48.69
C ALA A 734 8.84 19.45 -49.38
N LYS A 735 8.86 19.49 -50.71
CA LYS A 735 8.05 20.42 -51.53
C LYS A 735 6.56 20.21 -51.35
N ARG A 736 6.08 18.96 -51.21
CA ARG A 736 4.67 18.68 -50.94
C ARG A 736 4.23 19.19 -49.58
N ILE A 737 5.04 19.00 -48.54
CA ILE A 737 4.78 19.54 -47.20
C ILE A 737 4.71 21.07 -47.25
N GLU A 738 5.65 21.72 -47.96
CA GLU A 738 5.66 23.19 -48.13
C GLU A 738 4.44 23.68 -48.90
N THR A 739 4.04 22.97 -49.96
CA THR A 739 2.86 23.28 -50.76
C THR A 739 1.58 23.17 -49.92
N LEU A 740 1.45 22.14 -49.09
CA LEU A 740 0.32 21.99 -48.16
C LEU A 740 0.30 23.10 -47.10
N ALA A 741 1.47 23.48 -46.56
CA ALA A 741 1.58 24.58 -45.62
C ALA A 741 1.21 25.93 -46.25
N ALA A 742 1.62 26.18 -47.50
CA ALA A 742 1.26 27.38 -48.25
C ALA A 742 -0.24 27.47 -48.57
N LEU A 743 -0.94 26.33 -48.60
CA LEU A 743 -2.40 26.24 -48.71
C LEU A 743 -3.13 26.39 -47.37
N HIS A 744 -2.41 26.58 -46.26
CA HIS A 744 -2.96 26.60 -44.89
C HIS A 744 -3.66 25.29 -44.49
N GLU A 745 -3.25 24.16 -45.07
CA GLU A 745 -3.79 22.83 -44.74
C GLU A 745 -3.01 22.21 -43.57
N ASP A 746 -3.03 22.89 -42.42
CA ASP A 746 -2.22 22.55 -41.23
C ASP A 746 -2.44 21.10 -40.75
N THR A 747 -3.69 20.62 -40.76
CA THR A 747 -4.01 19.24 -40.36
C THR A 747 -3.43 18.21 -41.33
N LEU A 748 -3.39 18.51 -42.64
CA LEU A 748 -2.79 17.61 -43.63
C LEU A 748 -1.27 17.64 -43.56
N VAL A 749 -0.67 18.80 -43.26
CA VAL A 749 0.76 18.92 -42.98
C VAL A 749 1.14 18.06 -41.77
N ASP A 750 0.41 18.18 -40.67
CA ASP A 750 0.61 17.35 -39.47
C ASP A 750 0.50 15.85 -39.80
N TYR A 751 -0.59 15.47 -40.48
CA TYR A 751 -0.83 14.08 -40.86
C TYR A 751 0.27 13.50 -41.76
N GLU A 752 0.68 14.23 -42.79
CA GLU A 752 1.75 13.81 -43.71
C GLU A 752 3.07 13.69 -42.94
N LEU A 753 3.45 14.69 -42.13
CA LEU A 753 4.68 14.66 -41.35
C LEU A 753 4.69 13.49 -40.34
N ARG A 754 3.59 13.26 -39.61
CA ARG A 754 3.47 12.12 -38.68
C ARG A 754 3.57 10.79 -39.42
N GLY A 755 2.87 10.64 -40.54
CA GLY A 755 2.94 9.46 -41.40
C GLY A 755 4.36 9.20 -41.92
N ARG A 756 5.06 10.26 -42.37
CA ARG A 756 6.45 10.19 -42.84
C ARG A 756 7.41 9.82 -41.72
N PHE A 757 7.23 10.37 -40.53
CA PHE A 757 8.07 10.02 -39.39
C PHE A 757 7.94 8.53 -39.00
N ILE A 758 6.72 7.98 -39.00
CA ILE A 758 6.47 6.60 -38.55
C ILE A 758 6.79 5.55 -39.61
N TYR A 759 6.39 5.78 -40.86
CA TYR A 759 6.34 4.72 -41.87
C TYR A 759 7.36 4.88 -43.00
N ASP A 760 8.03 6.04 -43.12
CA ASP A 760 8.95 6.25 -44.22
C ASP A 760 10.22 5.40 -44.06
N ARG A 761 10.60 4.70 -45.13
CA ARG A 761 11.76 3.79 -45.14
C ARG A 761 13.07 4.54 -44.99
N ASP A 762 13.10 5.80 -45.39
CA ASP A 762 14.30 6.62 -45.45
C ASP A 762 14.55 7.37 -44.14
N PRO A 763 15.66 7.09 -43.42
CA PRO A 763 15.98 7.77 -42.17
C PRO A 763 16.17 9.28 -42.32
N ALA A 764 16.54 9.77 -43.51
CA ALA A 764 16.65 11.23 -43.73
C ALA A 764 15.27 11.90 -43.78
N VAL A 765 14.28 11.24 -44.39
CA VAL A 765 12.88 11.74 -44.39
C VAL A 765 12.30 11.69 -42.98
N ARG A 766 12.53 10.60 -42.22
CA ARG A 766 12.08 10.52 -40.82
C ARG A 766 12.68 11.64 -39.96
N ARG A 767 13.99 11.89 -40.07
CA ARG A 767 14.67 12.99 -39.35
C ARG A 767 14.19 14.37 -39.77
N MET A 768 13.90 14.58 -41.05
CA MET A 768 13.28 15.83 -41.53
C MET A 768 11.89 16.01 -40.93
N ALA A 769 11.05 14.96 -40.98
CA ALA A 769 9.70 15.01 -40.45
C ALA A 769 9.67 15.25 -38.94
N PHE A 770 10.53 14.56 -38.19
CA PHE A 770 10.72 14.77 -36.75
C PHE A 770 11.07 16.22 -36.43
N ARG A 771 12.08 16.80 -37.09
CA ARG A 771 12.48 18.20 -36.85
C ARG A 771 11.36 19.19 -37.14
N ARG A 772 10.65 19.03 -38.28
CA ARG A 772 9.54 19.92 -38.64
C ARG A 772 8.35 19.80 -37.68
N LEU A 773 8.02 18.60 -37.21
CA LEU A 773 6.98 18.42 -36.19
C LEU A 773 7.38 19.04 -34.86
N LEU A 774 8.62 18.83 -34.43
CA LEU A 774 9.14 19.40 -33.19
C LEU A 774 9.16 20.93 -33.22
N GLU A 775 9.65 21.52 -34.32
CA GLU A 775 9.63 22.97 -34.54
C GLU A 775 8.19 23.52 -34.49
N ARG A 776 7.25 22.81 -35.13
CA ARG A 776 5.83 23.17 -35.14
C ARG A 776 5.22 23.14 -33.74
N TYR A 777 5.29 22.01 -33.04
CA TYR A 777 4.71 21.86 -31.70
C TYR A 777 5.35 22.81 -30.69
N SER A 778 6.66 23.06 -30.79
CA SER A 778 7.34 24.05 -29.95
C SER A 778 6.86 25.48 -30.24
N GLY A 779 6.66 25.82 -31.52
CA GLY A 779 6.13 27.12 -31.94
C GLY A 779 4.68 27.36 -31.51
N GLU A 780 3.87 26.30 -31.49
CA GLU A 780 2.47 26.31 -31.02
C GLU A 780 2.35 26.20 -29.49
N GLN A 781 3.46 25.96 -28.78
CA GLN A 781 3.48 25.64 -27.34
C GLN A 781 2.65 24.40 -26.98
N ASP A 782 2.46 23.47 -27.92
CA ASP A 782 1.80 22.19 -27.67
C ASP A 782 2.80 21.17 -27.10
N VAL A 783 3.06 21.30 -25.80
CA VAL A 783 4.00 20.45 -25.07
C VAL A 783 3.56 18.97 -25.10
N ASP A 784 2.25 18.70 -25.08
CA ASP A 784 1.72 17.33 -25.10
C ASP A 784 1.99 16.65 -26.45
N ALA A 785 1.78 17.36 -27.57
CA ALA A 785 2.11 16.85 -28.89
C ALA A 785 3.63 16.65 -29.07
N ALA A 786 4.45 17.55 -28.52
CA ALA A 786 5.91 17.41 -28.52
C ALA A 786 6.37 16.18 -27.73
N ILE A 787 5.82 15.95 -26.52
CA ILE A 787 6.10 14.75 -25.72
C ILE A 787 5.71 13.49 -26.48
N ARG A 788 4.54 13.46 -27.12
CA ARG A 788 4.09 12.34 -27.95
C ARG A 788 5.06 12.02 -29.08
N LEU A 789 5.52 13.04 -29.79
CA LEU A 789 6.52 12.91 -30.85
C LEU A 789 7.84 12.35 -30.32
N VAL A 790 8.40 12.96 -29.27
CA VAL A 790 9.72 12.58 -28.74
C VAL A 790 9.68 11.20 -28.08
N ALA A 791 8.62 10.86 -27.34
CA ALA A 791 8.43 9.50 -26.80
C ALA A 791 8.37 8.45 -27.92
N THR A 792 7.70 8.78 -29.02
CA THR A 792 7.68 7.90 -30.20
C THR A 792 9.06 7.76 -30.84
N ALA A 793 9.85 8.83 -30.88
CA ALA A 793 11.24 8.81 -31.36
C ALA A 793 12.14 7.97 -30.45
N VAL A 794 12.00 8.06 -29.13
CA VAL A 794 12.74 7.21 -28.19
C VAL A 794 12.49 5.73 -28.46
N LEU A 795 11.22 5.33 -28.67
CA LEU A 795 10.88 3.93 -28.96
C LEU A 795 11.33 3.45 -30.35
N ALA A 796 11.34 4.33 -31.36
CA ALA A 796 11.69 3.98 -32.73
C ALA A 796 13.20 3.98 -32.98
N GLU A 797 13.90 4.99 -32.46
CA GLU A 797 15.33 5.22 -32.61
C GLU A 797 15.89 5.69 -31.23
N PRO A 798 16.19 4.76 -30.32
CA PRO A 798 16.63 5.09 -28.96
C PRO A 798 17.99 5.77 -28.97
N THR A 799 17.97 7.09 -28.88
CA THR A 799 19.17 7.92 -28.74
C THR A 799 19.15 8.65 -27.42
N ALA A 800 20.35 8.96 -26.94
CA ALA A 800 20.54 9.72 -25.72
C ALA A 800 19.98 11.15 -25.85
N GLU A 801 20.05 11.73 -27.05
CA GLU A 801 19.48 13.04 -27.38
C GLU A 801 17.95 13.06 -27.21
N HIS A 802 17.25 12.09 -27.82
CA HIS A 802 15.78 12.01 -27.70
C HIS A 802 15.34 11.80 -26.25
N LEU A 803 16.05 10.95 -25.49
CA LEU A 803 15.71 10.73 -24.08
C LEU A 803 16.02 11.95 -23.20
N GLY A 804 17.10 12.69 -23.50
CA GLY A 804 17.42 13.95 -22.83
C GLY A 804 16.35 15.02 -23.06
N MET A 805 15.92 15.20 -24.30
CA MET A 805 14.80 16.08 -24.64
C MET A 805 13.51 15.70 -23.90
N LEU A 806 13.20 14.41 -23.85
CA LEU A 806 12.01 13.92 -23.18
C LEU A 806 12.08 14.16 -21.65
N ALA A 807 13.26 14.01 -21.05
CA ALA A 807 13.46 14.30 -19.63
C ALA A 807 13.22 15.78 -19.31
N GLU A 808 13.71 16.70 -20.15
CA GLU A 808 13.46 18.13 -20.02
C GLU A 808 11.98 18.47 -20.16
N MET A 809 11.29 17.89 -21.15
CA MET A 809 9.85 18.09 -21.34
C MET A 809 9.03 17.61 -20.15
N TYR A 810 9.36 16.44 -19.57
CA TYR A 810 8.69 15.96 -18.35
C TYR A 810 8.95 16.88 -17.16
N ALA A 811 10.17 17.37 -16.98
CA ALA A 811 10.48 18.34 -15.93
C ALA A 811 9.66 19.63 -16.12
N HIS A 812 9.53 20.15 -17.33
CA HIS A 812 8.69 21.31 -17.61
C HIS A 812 7.20 21.10 -17.29
N GLN A 813 6.68 19.87 -17.46
CA GLN A 813 5.32 19.51 -17.06
C GLN A 813 5.16 19.23 -15.55
N GLY A 814 6.24 19.27 -14.78
CA GLY A 814 6.23 18.92 -13.36
C GLY A 814 6.20 17.41 -13.09
N ASP A 815 6.48 16.58 -14.10
CA ASP A 815 6.62 15.13 -13.94
C ASP A 815 8.06 14.75 -13.58
N TRP A 816 8.44 15.13 -12.36
CA TRP A 816 9.80 15.00 -11.86
C TRP A 816 10.29 13.56 -11.82
N GLN A 817 9.38 12.61 -11.61
CA GLN A 817 9.73 11.21 -11.51
C GLN A 817 10.09 10.63 -12.89
N ALA A 818 9.26 10.88 -13.91
CA ALA A 818 9.59 10.46 -15.27
C ALA A 818 10.86 11.14 -15.79
N ALA A 819 11.03 12.43 -15.48
CA ALA A 819 12.24 13.18 -15.79
C ALA A 819 13.48 12.56 -15.13
N LEU A 820 13.42 12.25 -13.84
CA LEU A 820 14.54 11.65 -13.10
C LEU A 820 14.93 10.29 -13.69
N TYR A 821 13.95 9.43 -13.98
CA TYR A 821 14.23 8.10 -14.54
C TYR A 821 14.80 8.20 -15.94
N ALA A 822 14.28 9.09 -16.78
CA ALA A 822 14.85 9.36 -18.10
C ALA A 822 16.31 9.83 -18.00
N VAL A 823 16.61 10.78 -17.10
CA VAL A 823 17.98 11.25 -16.85
C VAL A 823 18.90 10.12 -16.36
N LEU A 824 18.43 9.30 -15.41
CA LEU A 824 19.26 8.24 -14.84
C LEU A 824 19.58 7.12 -15.83
N ALA A 825 18.79 7.00 -16.90
CA ALA A 825 19.08 6.10 -18.01
C ALA A 825 20.12 6.65 -19.00
N LEU A 826 20.43 7.96 -18.96
CA LEU A 826 21.45 8.59 -19.80
C LEU A 826 22.88 8.23 -19.36
N PRO A 827 23.82 8.18 -20.31
CA PRO A 827 25.25 8.21 -20.02
C PRO A 827 25.65 9.46 -19.21
N PRO A 828 26.57 9.34 -18.23
CA PRO A 828 26.92 10.45 -17.32
C PRO A 828 27.44 11.73 -18.00
N ASP A 829 28.05 11.62 -19.18
CA ASP A 829 28.68 12.70 -19.93
C ASP A 829 27.70 13.64 -20.64
N ILE A 830 26.44 13.23 -20.78
CA ILE A 830 25.39 13.95 -21.52
C ILE A 830 24.11 14.17 -20.70
N VAL A 831 24.20 13.97 -19.38
CA VAL A 831 23.10 14.26 -18.47
C VAL A 831 22.80 15.78 -18.47
N PRO A 832 21.54 16.21 -18.73
CA PRO A 832 21.15 17.60 -18.57
C PRO A 832 21.15 17.96 -17.08
N VAL A 833 22.26 18.55 -16.60
CA VAL A 833 22.57 18.74 -15.17
C VAL A 833 21.45 19.47 -14.41
N GLU A 834 20.89 20.54 -14.96
CA GLU A 834 19.84 21.31 -14.28
C GLU A 834 18.56 20.49 -14.11
N THR A 835 18.13 19.81 -15.17
CA THR A 835 16.98 18.88 -15.15
C THR A 835 17.22 17.74 -14.16
N ALA A 836 18.43 17.20 -14.12
CA ALA A 836 18.82 16.12 -13.20
C ALA A 836 18.74 16.55 -11.73
N LEU A 837 19.29 17.72 -11.40
CA LEU A 837 19.27 18.29 -10.05
C LEU A 837 17.84 18.61 -9.61
N LEU A 838 17.05 19.25 -10.48
CA LEU A 838 15.66 19.57 -10.19
C LEU A 838 14.82 18.31 -9.97
N ALA A 839 14.95 17.32 -10.85
CA ALA A 839 14.20 16.08 -10.75
C ALA A 839 14.59 15.26 -9.50
N ALA A 840 15.88 15.16 -9.18
CA ALA A 840 16.36 14.49 -7.97
C ALA A 840 15.92 15.22 -6.69
N TYR A 841 15.95 16.55 -6.69
CA TYR A 841 15.46 17.39 -5.59
C TYR A 841 13.96 17.15 -5.34
N GLN A 842 13.13 17.24 -6.39
CA GLN A 842 11.68 17.08 -6.30
C GLN A 842 11.27 15.64 -5.93
N ALA A 843 12.07 14.65 -6.36
CA ALA A 843 11.85 13.25 -5.96
C ALA A 843 12.34 12.94 -4.53
N GLY A 844 13.08 13.85 -3.88
CA GLY A 844 13.74 13.61 -2.59
C GLY A 844 14.84 12.55 -2.66
N TRP A 845 15.48 12.37 -3.82
CA TRP A 845 16.59 11.44 -4.04
C TRP A 845 17.91 12.17 -3.74
N TRP A 846 18.17 12.34 -2.44
CA TRP A 846 19.24 13.20 -1.94
C TRP A 846 20.65 12.65 -2.23
N GLN A 847 20.83 11.33 -2.28
CA GLN A 847 22.15 10.74 -2.61
C GLN A 847 22.50 10.98 -4.08
N THR A 848 21.51 10.84 -4.95
CA THR A 848 21.57 11.09 -6.39
C THR A 848 21.78 12.57 -6.65
N PHE A 849 21.03 13.42 -5.93
CA PHE A 849 21.21 14.87 -5.97
C PHE A 849 22.64 15.27 -5.63
N GLU A 850 23.19 14.79 -4.50
CA GLU A 850 24.58 15.08 -4.12
C GLU A 850 25.59 14.52 -5.13
N MET A 851 25.38 13.29 -5.60
CA MET A 851 26.23 12.67 -6.62
C MET A 851 26.31 13.49 -7.91
N ILE A 852 25.20 14.13 -8.33
CA ILE A 852 25.17 15.04 -9.49
C ILE A 852 25.80 16.39 -9.12
N LEU A 853 25.40 16.98 -8.00
CA LEU A 853 25.81 18.32 -7.55
C LEU A 853 27.33 18.47 -7.40
N TYR A 854 27.99 17.41 -6.93
CA TYR A 854 29.44 17.38 -6.69
C TYR A 854 30.26 16.85 -7.87
N GLN A 855 29.65 16.65 -9.05
CA GLN A 855 30.42 16.38 -10.26
C GLN A 855 31.28 17.60 -10.63
N SER A 856 32.47 17.33 -11.16
CA SER A 856 33.41 18.36 -11.59
C SER A 856 32.88 19.24 -12.73
N SER A 857 31.89 18.76 -13.48
CA SER A 857 31.22 19.48 -14.58
C SER A 857 30.24 20.56 -14.11
N VAL A 858 29.78 20.52 -12.86
CA VAL A 858 28.79 21.50 -12.35
C VAL A 858 29.47 22.83 -11.98
N PRO A 859 29.04 23.97 -12.55
CA PRO A 859 29.59 25.28 -12.21
C PRO A 859 29.44 25.61 -10.71
N PRO A 860 30.42 26.31 -10.08
CA PRO A 860 30.34 26.65 -8.67
C PRO A 860 29.09 27.45 -8.26
N GLN A 861 28.63 28.36 -9.12
CA GLN A 861 27.41 29.15 -8.87
C GLN A 861 26.16 28.27 -8.88
N THR A 862 26.01 27.40 -9.88
CA THR A 862 24.94 26.40 -9.94
C THR A 862 24.97 25.51 -8.70
N ARG A 863 26.18 25.08 -8.27
CA ARG A 863 26.34 24.28 -7.05
C ARG A 863 25.84 25.03 -5.80
N ALA A 864 26.25 26.28 -5.62
CA ALA A 864 25.84 27.09 -4.48
C ALA A 864 24.32 27.37 -4.46
N PHE A 865 23.71 27.62 -5.63
CA PHE A 865 22.26 27.77 -5.73
C PHE A 865 21.52 26.50 -5.26
N TRP A 866 21.89 25.35 -5.80
CA TRP A 866 21.23 24.07 -5.46
C TRP A 866 21.50 23.62 -4.03
N GLU A 867 22.68 23.92 -3.48
CA GLU A 867 22.95 23.73 -2.05
C GLU A 867 22.04 24.63 -1.19
N GLY A 868 21.80 25.87 -1.62
CA GLY A 868 20.82 26.75 -0.99
C GLY A 868 19.41 26.17 -1.00
N MET A 869 18.98 25.58 -2.12
CA MET A 869 17.67 24.89 -2.22
C MET A 869 17.56 23.69 -1.27
N ARG A 870 18.64 22.90 -1.13
CA ARG A 870 18.72 21.76 -0.21
C ARG A 870 18.63 22.22 1.26
N LEU A 871 19.36 23.27 1.62
CA LEU A 871 19.33 23.85 2.97
C LEU A 871 17.97 24.46 3.29
N LEU A 872 17.34 25.14 2.32
CA LEU A 872 15.99 25.68 2.45
C LEU A 872 14.98 24.56 2.70
N HIS A 873 15.09 23.46 1.95
CA HIS A 873 14.26 22.27 2.17
C HIS A 873 14.43 21.70 3.58
N ALA A 874 15.67 21.64 4.08
CA ALA A 874 15.99 21.22 5.45
C ALA A 874 15.63 22.26 6.53
N GLY A 875 15.03 23.40 6.18
CA GLY A 875 14.67 24.45 7.14
C GLY A 875 15.84 25.28 7.67
N ASP A 876 17.05 25.11 7.16
CA ASP A 876 18.21 25.96 7.50
C ASP A 876 18.19 27.23 6.65
N LEU A 877 17.35 28.18 7.07
CA LEU A 877 17.17 29.46 6.37
C LEU A 877 18.46 30.29 6.32
N VAL A 878 19.30 30.20 7.34
CA VAL A 878 20.55 30.98 7.42
C VAL A 878 21.59 30.41 6.48
N GLY A 879 21.79 29.08 6.52
CA GLY A 879 22.65 28.38 5.57
C GLY A 879 22.18 28.57 4.14
N ALA A 880 20.88 28.41 3.88
CA ALA A 880 20.29 28.60 2.56
C ALA A 880 20.57 30.00 2.00
N ARG A 881 20.32 31.05 2.80
CA ARG A 881 20.58 32.44 2.40
C ARG A 881 22.05 32.68 2.07
N HIS A 882 22.97 32.10 2.86
CA HIS A 882 24.40 32.21 2.61
C HIS A 882 24.78 31.56 1.28
N SER A 883 24.34 30.32 1.02
CA SER A 883 24.59 29.61 -0.23
C SER A 883 23.96 30.32 -1.43
N PHE A 884 22.75 30.88 -1.28
CA PHE A 884 22.10 31.65 -2.34
C PHE A 884 22.86 32.93 -2.73
N CYS A 885 23.52 33.61 -1.80
CA CYS A 885 24.37 34.77 -2.13
C CYS A 885 25.56 34.39 -3.04
N GLU A 886 26.01 33.14 -3.00
CA GLU A 886 27.07 32.60 -3.86
C GLU A 886 26.51 31.98 -5.17
N GLY A 887 25.18 31.83 -5.26
CA GLY A 887 24.46 31.17 -6.35
C GLY A 887 24.22 32.00 -7.63
N GLY A 888 24.93 33.12 -7.79
CA GLY A 888 24.75 34.02 -8.94
C GLY A 888 23.40 34.77 -8.92
N VAL A 889 22.89 35.16 -10.09
CA VAL A 889 21.67 35.99 -10.22
C VAL A 889 20.44 35.32 -9.61
N GLN A 890 20.19 34.06 -9.97
CA GLN A 890 19.07 33.28 -9.44
C GLN A 890 19.15 33.11 -7.92
N GLY A 891 20.35 32.88 -7.39
CA GLY A 891 20.56 32.81 -5.95
C GLY A 891 20.29 34.13 -5.25
N ILE A 892 20.76 35.26 -5.79
CA ILE A 892 20.50 36.60 -5.21
C ILE A 892 18.99 36.91 -5.17
N GLU A 893 18.25 36.56 -6.23
CA GLU A 893 16.79 36.71 -6.27
C GLU A 893 16.11 35.88 -5.18
N MET A 894 16.49 34.60 -5.05
CA MET A 894 15.95 33.73 -4.01
C MET A 894 16.29 34.21 -2.59
N SER A 895 17.52 34.68 -2.38
CA SER A 895 17.99 35.25 -1.11
C SER A 895 17.23 36.52 -0.71
N ALA A 896 16.67 37.26 -1.68
CA ALA A 896 15.83 38.43 -1.42
C ALA A 896 14.40 38.08 -1.02
N HIS A 897 13.92 36.88 -1.36
CA HIS A 897 12.61 36.36 -0.96
C HIS A 897 12.59 35.73 0.44
N LEU A 898 13.77 35.34 0.96
CA LEU A 898 13.98 34.85 2.34
C LEU A 898 14.23 36.00 3.32
#